data_AF-A0A8H9GFR1-F1
#
_entry.id   AF-A0A8H9GFR1-F1
#
_cell.length_a   1.000
_cell.length_b   1.000
_cell.length_c   1.000
_cell.angle_alpha   90.00
_cell.angle_beta   90.00
_cell.angle_gamma   90.00
#
_symmetry.space_group_name_H-M   'P 1'
#
loop_
_entity.id
_entity.type
_entity.pdbx_description
1 polymer ?
#
loop_
_entity_poly.entity_id
_entity_poly.type
_entity_poly.pdbx_seq_one_letter_code
_entity_poly.pdbx_strand_id
1 'polypeptide(L)'
;MIDQHASERDDSPADGAPDANGAPTETLGHATATAATEAGDDTGTEAASQHTGPSGTSPFANIPVADYVRDVIAAIALLVSLALPWNLADRSADRVEVVLAVAISLASLGLPYLARLGALPVRWTVHSTRRTRLLAGLPLGVIALLHLVLDVSSGTGVGTGLGLALAGAALAATPRDSELGPVEQDGRVLRGWRLGLAGVGVLMALGAVLSTVFALTAPDATLGTRLLSVVWLVLVLGLTWLLVGGTARHDRPSRLVLVAAGFVLALLFVFTSGDAVAGLESVRPGVADPSRFGLVLLPLAAALAGTPAVRRDPAAEEDLTTERVAGIWVRVAIRAFDAVVLLAACSALAALVQLIDPGFIASGAGVPLVVRLVLGVVVAAIAWFARRSLDRDPSTGHVPAVGAACVAGVLGLVVVVATSGASLGVDLGDLLMALGLPIVAASALMVPKAVREHFQTVGIAGANDADRSQAWVWAPPAPKGDKAPPATLPEEPVRTAPEPRRPAEPRRITSTGAVRTVAGAAAAQRTSAGPAVPAQPVAGAAAGNGSAAAPSGEVPVSEMRTVEELPAAGAGVGETATLPPVRPEPVQPAAAHPGAHVQRVASGRQTARLRPTTGQQAAQPAAQQEQVTRPVVVGQVQQPAAEAAQAGNTAVLPPVGGSRWTAAVALDPATPLADLARIVQEAPHLRPQVAANPSTYPALLDWLGALGDPQVDAALRSRR
;
A
#
# COMPACT_ATOMS: atom_id res chain seq x y z
N MET A 1 12.07 80.21 -5.16
CA MET A 1 12.42 81.62 -5.36
C MET A 1 13.40 81.94 -4.25
N ILE A 2 14.66 82.26 -4.60
CA ILE A 2 15.81 82.36 -3.68
C ILE A 2 16.22 80.94 -3.21
N ASP A 3 17.41 80.34 -3.45
CA ASP A 3 18.83 80.79 -3.53
C ASP A 3 19.45 81.11 -2.15
N GLN A 4 20.73 80.91 -1.81
CA GLN A 4 21.88 80.20 -2.40
C GLN A 4 22.94 79.94 -1.28
N HIS A 5 24.12 79.40 -1.64
CA HIS A 5 25.33 79.21 -0.79
C HIS A 5 25.25 78.09 0.27
N ALA A 6 26.21 77.16 0.45
CA ALA A 6 27.61 76.96 0.04
C ALA A 6 28.72 77.61 0.91
N SER A 7 29.48 76.76 1.62
CA SER A 7 30.83 76.95 2.20
C SER A 7 31.30 75.54 2.65
N GLU A 8 32.21 74.84 1.94
CA GLU A 8 33.69 74.92 1.98
C GLU A 8 34.37 74.01 3.03
N ARG A 9 35.06 72.97 2.53
CA ARG A 9 36.42 72.45 2.86
C ARG A 9 36.47 70.95 2.49
N ASP A 10 37.27 70.52 1.53
CA ASP A 10 38.75 70.46 1.53
C ASP A 10 39.31 69.69 2.73
N ASP A 11 39.69 68.43 2.51
CA ASP A 11 41.10 68.10 2.29
C ASP A 11 41.28 66.78 1.50
N SER A 12 42.18 66.80 0.52
CA SER A 12 42.62 65.71 -0.37
C SER A 12 43.83 66.28 -1.16
N PRO A 13 44.94 65.56 -1.47
CA PRO A 13 44.91 64.29 -2.22
C PRO A 13 46.07 63.27 -1.96
N ALA A 14 45.94 62.08 -2.58
CA ALA A 14 47.02 61.20 -3.09
C ALA A 14 46.35 59.90 -3.63
N ASP A 15 45.75 59.87 -4.83
CA ASP A 15 46.33 59.95 -6.19
C ASP A 15 47.06 58.66 -6.64
N GLY A 16 46.82 58.21 -7.88
CA GLY A 16 47.32 56.94 -8.44
C GLY A 16 46.24 55.97 -8.96
N ALA A 17 45.65 56.26 -10.13
CA ALA A 17 44.73 55.39 -10.89
C ALA A 17 45.52 54.42 -11.84
N PRO A 18 44.94 53.68 -12.84
CA PRO A 18 43.52 53.56 -13.24
C PRO A 18 42.99 52.14 -13.64
N ASP A 19 41.65 52.02 -13.68
CA ASP A 19 40.77 51.22 -14.58
C ASP A 19 40.96 49.67 -14.74
N ALA A 20 39.97 48.87 -15.16
CA ALA A 20 38.66 49.15 -15.76
C ALA A 20 37.57 48.07 -15.44
N ASN A 21 36.31 48.43 -15.74
CA ASN A 21 35.15 47.55 -16.02
C ASN A 21 34.43 46.78 -14.88
N GLY A 22 33.25 47.30 -14.50
CA GLY A 22 32.03 46.47 -14.50
C GLY A 22 31.51 45.91 -13.17
N ALA A 23 30.67 46.68 -12.47
CA ALA A 23 29.71 46.16 -11.48
C ALA A 23 28.46 45.56 -12.19
N PRO A 24 27.53 44.85 -11.50
CA PRO A 24 27.48 44.55 -10.06
C PRO A 24 27.22 43.06 -9.72
N THR A 25 27.36 42.70 -8.43
CA THR A 25 26.42 41.76 -7.76
C THR A 25 26.46 41.94 -6.24
N GLU A 26 25.40 41.53 -5.55
CA GLU A 26 25.13 41.89 -4.16
C GLU A 26 25.76 40.97 -3.10
N THR A 27 25.90 41.50 -1.90
CA THR A 27 26.22 40.77 -0.67
C THR A 27 25.12 39.77 -0.29
N LEU A 28 25.50 38.58 0.18
CA LEU A 28 24.73 37.89 1.23
C LEU A 28 25.61 36.86 1.97
N GLY A 29 26.32 37.33 3.00
CA GLY A 29 26.96 36.47 3.99
C GLY A 29 25.98 36.12 5.11
N HIS A 30 25.86 34.84 5.46
CA HIS A 30 25.17 34.40 6.67
C HIS A 30 26.13 33.58 7.52
N ALA A 31 26.55 34.16 8.66
CA ALA A 31 27.42 33.52 9.62
C ALA A 31 26.65 32.47 10.44
N THR A 32 27.24 31.28 10.59
CA THR A 32 26.76 30.26 11.52
C THR A 32 27.15 30.62 12.96
N ALA A 33 26.16 30.80 13.83
CA ALA A 33 26.36 31.05 15.26
C ALA A 33 25.59 30.04 16.12
N THR A 34 26.21 28.88 16.36
CA THR A 34 25.75 27.90 17.36
C THR A 34 26.28 28.25 18.74
N ALA A 35 25.40 28.62 19.68
CA ALA A 35 25.71 28.66 21.10
C ALA A 35 24.44 28.45 21.93
N ALA A 36 24.39 27.40 22.74
CA ALA A 36 23.38 27.20 23.77
C ALA A 36 23.83 26.13 24.77
N THR A 37 24.42 26.55 25.90
CA THR A 37 24.25 25.98 27.26
C THR A 37 25.16 26.76 28.20
N GLU A 38 24.56 27.56 29.10
CA GLU A 38 25.10 27.74 30.44
C GLU A 38 23.96 28.08 31.41
N ALA A 39 24.17 27.85 32.71
CA ALA A 39 23.13 27.96 33.72
C ALA A 39 22.94 29.40 34.20
N GLY A 40 21.77 29.70 34.76
CA GLY A 40 21.42 31.05 35.19
C GLY A 40 21.98 31.43 36.56
N ASP A 41 21.88 32.73 36.86
CA ASP A 41 21.71 33.25 38.22
C ASP A 41 20.69 34.40 38.18
N ASP A 42 20.22 34.84 39.34
CA ASP A 42 19.10 35.75 39.52
C ASP A 42 19.49 37.24 39.38
N THR A 43 18.57 38.06 38.84
CA THR A 43 18.29 39.45 39.29
C THR A 43 17.25 40.12 38.38
N GLY A 44 16.25 40.75 39.00
CA GLY A 44 15.22 41.49 38.28
C GLY A 44 15.66 42.88 37.80
N THR A 45 15.22 43.26 36.60
CA THR A 45 15.15 44.67 36.15
C THR A 45 13.98 44.81 35.18
N GLU A 46 13.13 45.82 35.39
CA GLU A 46 12.02 46.13 34.48
C GLU A 46 12.55 46.67 33.15
N ALA A 47 12.62 45.82 32.13
CA ALA A 47 12.99 46.21 30.77
C ALA A 47 11.74 46.29 29.88
N ALA A 48 11.58 47.42 29.18
CA ALA A 48 10.39 47.76 28.42
C ALA A 48 9.95 46.66 27.43
N SER A 49 8.64 46.42 27.36
CA SER A 49 8.01 45.49 26.42
C SER A 49 8.09 46.01 24.97
N GLN A 50 9.28 45.88 24.37
CA GLN A 50 9.51 46.21 22.96
C GLN A 50 8.54 45.38 22.10
N HIS A 51 7.65 46.06 21.37
CA HIS A 51 6.85 45.43 20.33
C HIS A 51 7.80 44.99 19.20
N THR A 52 8.27 43.76 19.26
CA THR A 52 8.96 43.13 18.14
C THR A 52 7.96 43.03 16.98
N GLY A 53 8.10 43.91 15.99
CA GLY A 53 7.34 43.79 14.74
C GLY A 53 7.57 42.40 14.12
N PRO A 54 6.58 41.82 13.42
CA PRO A 54 6.64 40.43 13.00
C PRO A 54 7.86 40.15 12.12
N SER A 55 8.85 39.50 12.72
CA SER A 55 10.09 39.06 12.05
C SER A 55 9.73 38.21 10.83
N GLY A 56 10.35 38.50 9.68
CA GLY A 56 9.98 38.08 8.32
C GLY A 56 9.91 36.58 8.08
N THR A 57 8.94 35.93 8.71
CA THR A 57 8.69 34.48 8.64
C THR A 57 8.01 34.19 7.30
N SER A 58 8.55 33.26 6.52
CA SER A 58 8.01 33.00 5.19
C SER A 58 6.55 32.52 5.26
N PRO A 59 5.67 32.91 4.32
CA PRO A 59 4.24 32.57 4.35
C PRO A 59 3.95 31.06 4.25
N PHE A 60 4.98 30.27 4.01
CA PHE A 60 4.95 28.82 3.85
C PHE A 60 5.62 28.04 4.99
N ALA A 61 6.30 28.70 5.95
CA ALA A 61 6.97 28.04 7.07
C ALA A 61 6.06 27.07 7.85
N ASN A 62 4.78 27.42 7.98
CA ASN A 62 3.75 26.62 8.64
C ASN A 62 3.03 25.63 7.68
N ILE A 63 3.77 24.97 6.79
CA ILE A 63 3.26 23.86 5.94
C ILE A 63 4.15 22.62 6.13
N PRO A 64 3.63 21.51 6.70
CA PRO A 64 4.35 20.25 6.74
C PRO A 64 4.68 19.72 5.33
N VAL A 65 5.85 19.12 5.16
CA VAL A 65 6.27 18.48 3.89
C VAL A 65 5.24 17.47 3.37
N ALA A 66 4.52 16.79 4.27
CA ALA A 66 3.46 15.84 3.95
C ALA A 66 2.24 16.47 3.23
N ASP A 67 1.98 17.77 3.39
CA ASP A 67 0.91 18.46 2.65
C ASP A 67 1.34 18.73 1.20
N TYR A 68 2.57 19.20 0.98
CA TYR A 68 3.15 19.33 -0.37
C TYR A 68 3.21 17.99 -1.11
N VAL A 69 3.67 16.93 -0.44
CA VAL A 69 3.74 15.57 -1.02
C VAL A 69 2.35 15.06 -1.38
N ARG A 70 1.33 15.32 -0.56
CA ARG A 70 -0.07 14.98 -0.89
C ARG A 70 -0.56 15.72 -2.14
N ASP A 71 -0.25 17.01 -2.26
CA ASP A 71 -0.67 17.82 -3.41
C ASP A 71 0.03 17.38 -4.70
N VAL A 72 1.31 17.03 -4.64
CA VAL A 72 2.06 16.45 -5.79
C VAL A 72 1.50 15.07 -6.18
N ILE A 73 1.21 14.19 -5.21
CA ILE A 73 0.59 12.88 -5.50
C ILE A 73 -0.81 13.05 -6.09
N ALA A 74 -1.60 14.02 -5.60
CA ALA A 74 -2.92 14.34 -6.16
C ALA A 74 -2.81 14.80 -7.62
N ALA A 75 -1.87 15.69 -7.93
CA ALA A 75 -1.62 16.17 -9.28
C ALA A 75 -1.16 15.04 -10.22
N ILE A 76 -0.24 14.19 -9.77
CA ILE A 76 0.23 13.02 -10.54
C ILE A 76 -0.93 12.05 -10.80
N ALA A 77 -1.71 11.68 -9.78
CA ALA A 77 -2.86 10.78 -9.97
C ALA A 77 -3.89 11.35 -10.95
N LEU A 78 -4.23 12.64 -10.83
CA LEU A 78 -5.14 13.32 -11.75
C LEU A 78 -4.60 13.32 -13.19
N LEU A 79 -3.33 13.69 -13.41
CA LEU A 79 -2.74 13.77 -14.76
C LEU A 79 -2.53 12.38 -15.38
N VAL A 80 -2.04 11.40 -14.63
CA VAL A 80 -1.85 10.02 -15.10
C VAL A 80 -3.19 9.37 -15.42
N SER A 81 -4.26 9.67 -14.66
CA SER A 81 -5.59 9.13 -14.94
C SER A 81 -6.12 9.47 -16.33
N LEU A 82 -5.69 10.60 -16.93
CA LEU A 82 -6.06 11.01 -18.28
C LEU A 82 -5.61 9.99 -19.35
N ALA A 83 -4.47 9.33 -19.17
CA ALA A 83 -3.92 8.36 -20.11
C ALA A 83 -4.53 6.95 -19.99
N LEU A 84 -5.29 6.69 -18.93
CA LEU A 84 -5.83 5.36 -18.58
C LEU A 84 -7.25 5.14 -19.11
N PRO A 85 -7.69 3.88 -19.31
CA PRO A 85 -9.07 3.57 -19.67
C PRO A 85 -10.05 4.11 -18.61
N TRP A 86 -11.12 4.75 -19.07
CA TRP A 86 -12.21 5.23 -18.22
C TRP A 86 -13.39 4.24 -18.24
N ASN A 87 -13.67 3.68 -19.41
CA ASN A 87 -14.63 2.60 -19.67
C ASN A 87 -14.09 1.72 -20.84
N LEU A 88 -14.91 0.82 -21.40
CA LEU A 88 -14.51 -0.06 -22.52
C LEU A 88 -14.15 0.68 -23.83
N ALA A 89 -14.72 1.85 -24.08
CA ALA A 89 -14.64 2.57 -25.36
C ALA A 89 -13.69 3.78 -25.32
N ASP A 90 -13.60 4.45 -24.16
CA ASP A 90 -12.94 5.74 -24.00
C ASP A 90 -11.85 5.68 -22.91
N ARG A 91 -10.70 6.33 -23.15
CA ARG A 91 -9.80 6.74 -22.06
C ARG A 91 -10.30 8.06 -21.47
N SER A 92 -9.84 8.36 -20.27
CA SER A 92 -10.22 9.58 -19.55
C SER A 92 -9.93 10.88 -20.33
N ALA A 93 -8.87 10.93 -21.14
CA ALA A 93 -8.54 12.06 -22.01
C ALA A 93 -9.47 12.22 -23.23
N ASP A 94 -10.11 11.13 -23.67
CA ASP A 94 -10.99 11.15 -24.84
C ASP A 94 -12.38 11.77 -24.50
N ARG A 95 -12.65 12.02 -23.20
CA ARG A 95 -13.90 12.61 -22.66
C ARG A 95 -13.71 14.03 -22.13
N VAL A 96 -14.30 15.01 -22.83
CA VAL A 96 -14.21 16.45 -22.51
C VAL A 96 -14.71 16.77 -21.11
N GLU A 97 -15.78 16.12 -20.65
CA GLU A 97 -16.35 16.32 -19.32
C GLU A 97 -15.43 15.78 -18.21
N VAL A 98 -14.70 14.68 -18.47
CA VAL A 98 -13.71 14.12 -17.55
C VAL A 98 -12.48 15.03 -17.49
N VAL A 99 -11.95 15.45 -18.65
CA VAL A 99 -10.82 16.39 -18.75
C VAL A 99 -11.12 17.71 -18.02
N LEU A 100 -12.32 18.28 -18.20
CA LEU A 100 -12.72 19.52 -17.52
C LEU A 100 -12.86 19.33 -16.00
N ALA A 101 -13.45 18.22 -15.55
CA ALA A 101 -13.58 17.93 -14.12
C ALA A 101 -12.21 17.64 -13.46
N VAL A 102 -11.30 16.96 -14.15
CA VAL A 102 -9.90 16.78 -13.74
C VAL A 102 -9.17 18.12 -13.66
N ALA A 103 -9.34 19.01 -14.64
CA ALA A 103 -8.72 20.34 -14.65
C ALA A 103 -9.21 21.22 -13.48
N ILE A 104 -10.51 21.20 -13.17
CA ILE A 104 -11.10 21.90 -12.01
C ILE A 104 -10.53 21.33 -10.69
N SER A 105 -10.44 20.00 -10.56
CA SER A 105 -9.85 19.33 -9.40
C SER A 105 -8.36 19.68 -9.23
N LEU A 106 -7.59 19.68 -10.32
CA LEU A 106 -6.17 20.04 -10.37
C LEU A 106 -5.94 21.51 -9.97
N ALA A 107 -6.72 22.44 -10.53
CA ALA A 107 -6.65 23.86 -10.18
C ALA A 107 -6.96 24.11 -8.70
N SER A 108 -7.80 23.27 -8.08
CA SER A 108 -8.13 23.37 -6.65
C SER A 108 -6.93 23.17 -5.71
N LEU A 109 -5.87 22.49 -6.17
CA LEU A 109 -4.62 22.33 -5.44
C LEU A 109 -3.89 23.67 -5.24
N GLY A 110 -4.06 24.64 -6.14
CA GLY A 110 -3.44 25.97 -6.02
C GLY A 110 -4.03 26.85 -4.92
N LEU A 111 -5.27 26.57 -4.47
CA LEU A 111 -6.03 27.45 -3.57
C LEU A 111 -5.36 27.76 -2.21
N PRO A 112 -4.69 26.83 -1.50
CA PRO A 112 -4.00 27.14 -0.25
C PRO A 112 -2.82 28.10 -0.44
N TYR A 113 -2.12 27.97 -1.57
CA TYR A 113 -0.95 28.78 -1.89
C TYR A 113 -1.38 30.18 -2.33
N LEU A 114 -2.41 30.29 -3.18
CA LEU A 114 -3.03 31.56 -3.55
C LEU A 114 -3.62 32.30 -2.32
N ALA A 115 -4.22 31.58 -1.37
CA ALA A 115 -4.68 32.16 -0.11
C ALA A 115 -3.52 32.74 0.72
N ARG A 116 -2.41 32.00 0.86
CA ARG A 116 -1.21 32.44 1.61
C ARG A 116 -0.43 33.56 0.94
N LEU A 117 -0.53 33.70 -0.39
CA LEU A 117 0.03 34.81 -1.16
C LEU A 117 -0.87 36.06 -1.18
N GLY A 118 -2.02 36.06 -0.49
CA GLY A 118 -2.95 37.19 -0.46
C GLY A 118 -3.71 37.43 -1.77
N ALA A 119 -3.65 36.50 -2.72
CA ALA A 119 -4.32 36.61 -4.02
C ALA A 119 -5.84 36.33 -3.97
N LEU A 120 -6.38 36.01 -2.79
CA LEU A 120 -7.80 35.77 -2.55
C LEU A 120 -8.39 36.86 -1.62
N PRO A 121 -9.71 37.12 -1.67
CA PRO A 121 -10.33 38.21 -0.89
C PRO A 121 -10.08 38.09 0.62
N VAL A 122 -9.96 39.21 1.34
CA VAL A 122 -9.66 39.28 2.79
C VAL A 122 -10.59 38.42 3.67
N ARG A 123 -11.84 38.17 3.23
CA ARG A 123 -12.80 37.27 3.89
C ARG A 123 -12.53 35.76 3.69
N TRP A 124 -11.47 35.40 2.97
CA TRP A 124 -11.13 34.01 2.66
C TRP A 124 -10.45 33.35 3.86
N THR A 125 -10.99 32.22 4.28
CA THR A 125 -10.51 31.45 5.44
C THR A 125 -10.16 30.02 5.04
N VAL A 126 -9.48 29.30 5.93
CA VAL A 126 -9.25 27.86 5.81
C VAL A 126 -10.56 27.09 5.53
N HIS A 127 -11.68 27.53 6.12
CA HIS A 127 -13.00 26.96 5.88
C HIS A 127 -13.51 27.15 4.45
N SER A 128 -13.23 28.30 3.79
CA SER A 128 -13.56 28.49 2.37
C SER A 128 -12.61 27.72 1.45
N THR A 129 -11.31 27.61 1.77
CA THR A 129 -10.37 26.75 1.03
C THR A 129 -10.87 25.32 0.97
N ARG A 130 -11.21 24.75 2.14
CA ARG A 130 -11.74 23.38 2.27
C ARG A 130 -13.03 23.17 1.48
N ARG A 131 -14.01 24.06 1.65
CA ARG A 131 -15.30 23.98 0.92
C ARG A 131 -15.09 24.08 -0.59
N THR A 132 -14.24 24.99 -1.05
CA THR A 132 -14.01 25.20 -2.49
C THR A 132 -13.32 24.01 -3.14
N ARG A 133 -12.33 23.38 -2.49
CA ARG A 133 -11.73 22.14 -3.01
C ARG A 133 -12.71 20.96 -3.04
N LEU A 134 -13.55 20.82 -2.01
CA LEU A 134 -14.59 19.79 -2.00
C LEU A 134 -15.62 20.02 -3.12
N LEU A 135 -16.01 21.28 -3.37
CA LEU A 135 -16.85 21.66 -4.52
C LEU A 135 -16.15 21.44 -5.86
N ALA A 136 -14.83 21.62 -5.95
CA ALA A 136 -14.04 21.39 -7.15
C ALA A 136 -13.87 19.89 -7.49
N GLY A 137 -13.85 19.01 -6.48
CA GLY A 137 -13.84 17.56 -6.68
C GLY A 137 -15.21 16.96 -7.03
N LEU A 138 -16.32 17.64 -6.71
CA LEU A 138 -17.68 17.13 -6.92
C LEU A 138 -18.02 16.78 -8.38
N PRO A 139 -17.70 17.60 -9.40
CA PRO A 139 -17.99 17.26 -10.79
C PRO A 139 -17.44 15.90 -11.21
N LEU A 140 -16.19 15.59 -10.85
CA LEU A 140 -15.57 14.31 -11.17
C LEU A 140 -16.23 13.14 -10.42
N GLY A 141 -16.56 13.35 -9.14
CA GLY A 141 -17.32 12.39 -8.33
C GLY A 141 -18.71 12.08 -8.90
N VAL A 142 -19.41 13.09 -9.43
CA VAL A 142 -20.73 12.93 -10.07
C VAL A 142 -20.62 12.22 -11.43
N ILE A 143 -19.65 12.60 -12.27
CA ILE A 143 -19.43 11.94 -13.57
C ILE A 143 -19.05 10.46 -13.36
N ALA A 144 -18.19 10.17 -12.39
CA ALA A 144 -17.83 8.80 -12.05
C ALA A 144 -19.02 7.99 -11.48
N LEU A 145 -19.79 8.56 -10.54
CA LEU A 145 -20.99 7.91 -10.00
C LEU A 145 -22.02 7.60 -11.10
N LEU A 146 -22.20 8.51 -12.07
CA LEU A 146 -23.04 8.27 -13.23
C LEU A 146 -22.51 7.09 -14.08
N HIS A 147 -21.20 6.98 -14.28
CA HIS A 147 -20.60 5.84 -15.00
C HIS A 147 -20.75 4.51 -14.26
N LEU A 148 -20.63 4.48 -12.92
CA LEU A 148 -20.92 3.28 -12.12
C LEU A 148 -22.40 2.84 -12.26
N VAL A 149 -23.34 3.80 -12.30
CA VAL A 149 -24.77 3.52 -12.52
C VAL A 149 -25.04 3.07 -13.96
N LEU A 150 -24.32 3.63 -14.94
CA LEU A 150 -24.42 3.20 -16.33
C LEU A 150 -23.90 1.78 -16.52
N ASP A 151 -22.77 1.38 -15.92
CA ASP A 151 -22.23 0.02 -15.99
C ASP A 151 -23.24 -1.05 -15.52
N VAL A 152 -23.97 -0.77 -14.44
CA VAL A 152 -25.08 -1.62 -13.96
C VAL A 152 -26.19 -1.80 -15.03
N SER A 153 -26.47 -0.77 -15.82
CA SER A 153 -27.57 -0.76 -16.80
C SER A 153 -27.18 -1.25 -18.20
N SER A 154 -25.96 -0.95 -18.66
CA SER A 154 -25.51 -1.15 -20.05
C SER A 154 -24.14 -1.82 -20.18
N GLY A 155 -23.44 -2.12 -19.08
CA GLY A 155 -22.17 -2.85 -19.12
C GLY A 155 -21.04 -2.08 -19.83
N THR A 156 -20.86 -0.81 -19.52
CA THR A 156 -19.80 0.02 -20.12
C THR A 156 -18.39 -0.33 -19.65
N GLY A 157 -18.26 -1.08 -18.55
CA GLY A 157 -17.01 -1.22 -17.81
C GLY A 157 -16.67 0.04 -17.01
N VAL A 158 -15.80 -0.15 -16.01
CA VAL A 158 -15.28 0.87 -15.11
C VAL A 158 -13.75 0.72 -15.08
N GLY A 159 -13.05 1.65 -15.69
CA GLY A 159 -11.60 1.56 -15.91
C GLY A 159 -10.75 2.05 -14.75
N THR A 160 -9.48 1.61 -14.71
CA THR A 160 -8.47 2.07 -13.75
C THR A 160 -8.26 3.59 -13.77
N GLY A 161 -8.50 4.25 -14.90
CA GLY A 161 -8.50 5.70 -15.02
C GLY A 161 -9.55 6.36 -14.14
N LEU A 162 -10.78 5.83 -14.09
CA LEU A 162 -11.83 6.32 -13.18
C LEU A 162 -11.42 6.15 -11.71
N GLY A 163 -10.85 4.99 -11.36
CA GLY A 163 -10.34 4.72 -10.01
C GLY A 163 -9.24 5.68 -9.57
N LEU A 164 -8.26 5.93 -10.44
CA LEU A 164 -7.13 6.83 -10.17
C LEU A 164 -7.56 8.32 -10.16
N ALA A 165 -8.46 8.71 -11.06
CA ALA A 165 -9.02 10.06 -11.12
C ALA A 165 -9.79 10.40 -9.83
N LEU A 166 -10.62 9.46 -9.34
CA LEU A 166 -11.29 9.58 -8.05
C LEU A 166 -10.31 9.65 -6.88
N ALA A 167 -9.25 8.83 -6.88
CA ALA A 167 -8.21 8.89 -5.84
C ALA A 167 -7.50 10.25 -5.83
N GLY A 168 -7.10 10.77 -6.99
CA GLY A 168 -6.48 12.09 -7.13
C GLY A 168 -7.40 13.23 -6.68
N ALA A 169 -8.68 13.22 -7.08
CA ALA A 169 -9.65 14.21 -6.64
C ALA A 169 -10.02 14.10 -5.15
N ALA A 170 -10.02 12.90 -4.57
CA ALA A 170 -10.14 12.73 -3.13
C ALA A 170 -8.97 13.38 -2.40
N LEU A 171 -7.72 13.08 -2.78
CA LEU A 171 -6.54 13.76 -2.21
C LEU A 171 -6.65 15.29 -2.37
N ALA A 172 -7.04 15.78 -3.55
CA ALA A 172 -7.24 17.21 -3.82
C ALA A 172 -8.31 17.86 -2.94
N ALA A 173 -9.44 17.20 -2.69
CA ALA A 173 -10.52 17.70 -1.84
C ALA A 173 -10.16 17.73 -0.34
N THR A 174 -9.33 16.79 0.13
CA THR A 174 -9.15 16.53 1.58
C THR A 174 -8.47 17.67 2.36
N PRO A 175 -8.77 17.83 3.67
CA PRO A 175 -8.13 18.84 4.50
C PRO A 175 -6.63 18.52 4.69
N ARG A 176 -5.80 19.56 4.62
CA ARG A 176 -4.36 19.48 4.89
C ARG A 176 -4.08 19.47 6.40
N ASP A 177 -2.92 18.99 6.82
CA ASP A 177 -2.51 19.04 8.24
C ASP A 177 -2.42 20.48 8.73
N SER A 178 -1.81 21.35 7.91
CA SER A 178 -1.72 22.81 8.12
C SER A 178 -3.06 23.58 8.09
N GLU A 179 -4.19 22.88 8.03
CA GLU A 179 -5.54 23.46 8.05
C GLU A 179 -6.40 22.98 9.23
N LEU A 180 -6.05 21.84 9.87
CA LEU A 180 -6.90 21.19 10.89
C LEU A 180 -6.64 21.81 12.27
N GLY A 181 -7.67 22.46 12.81
CA GLY A 181 -7.67 23.00 14.17
C GLY A 181 -7.74 21.90 15.26
N PRO A 182 -8.02 22.27 16.51
CA PRO A 182 -8.21 21.32 17.61
C PRO A 182 -9.30 20.27 17.31
N VAL A 183 -9.13 19.06 17.82
CA VAL A 183 -9.96 17.88 17.47
C VAL A 183 -11.42 18.06 17.90
N GLU A 184 -11.63 18.80 18.99
CA GLU A 184 -12.92 19.16 19.59
C GLU A 184 -13.72 20.05 18.63
N GLN A 185 -13.03 20.92 17.89
CA GLN A 185 -13.61 21.91 16.99
C GLN A 185 -13.85 21.31 15.60
N ASP A 186 -12.86 20.61 15.03
CA ASP A 186 -12.94 20.00 13.70
C ASP A 186 -13.64 18.60 13.71
N GLY A 187 -14.12 18.13 14.86
CA GLY A 187 -14.72 16.79 15.06
C GLY A 187 -15.99 16.48 14.24
N ARG A 188 -16.59 17.46 13.55
CA ARG A 188 -17.59 17.22 12.47
C ARG A 188 -16.92 16.84 11.15
N VAL A 189 -15.82 17.50 10.80
CA VAL A 189 -15.02 17.23 9.58
C VAL A 189 -14.38 15.85 9.67
N LEU A 190 -13.77 15.48 10.80
CA LEU A 190 -13.17 14.15 11.00
C LEU A 190 -14.19 13.02 10.82
N ARG A 191 -15.41 13.16 11.36
CA ARG A 191 -16.49 12.19 11.16
C ARG A 191 -16.96 12.14 9.70
N GLY A 192 -17.06 13.28 9.02
CA GLY A 192 -17.42 13.35 7.60
C GLY A 192 -16.48 12.52 6.71
N TRP A 193 -15.16 12.66 6.87
CA TRP A 193 -14.19 11.90 6.07
C TRP A 193 -14.17 10.40 6.39
N ARG A 194 -14.37 10.03 7.67
CA ARG A 194 -14.52 8.61 8.07
C ARG A 194 -15.80 7.98 7.52
N LEU A 195 -16.91 8.72 7.48
CA LEU A 195 -18.16 8.30 6.82
C LEU A 195 -17.99 8.19 5.30
N GLY A 196 -17.24 9.10 4.67
CA GLY A 196 -16.89 9.01 3.24
C GLY A 196 -16.10 7.73 2.91
N LEU A 197 -15.09 7.39 3.72
CA LEU A 197 -14.34 6.14 3.59
C LEU A 197 -15.25 4.91 3.76
N ALA A 198 -16.13 4.91 4.76
CA ALA A 198 -17.11 3.84 4.95
C ALA A 198 -18.08 3.73 3.75
N GLY A 199 -18.51 4.86 3.17
CA GLY A 199 -19.35 4.91 1.98
C GLY A 199 -18.68 4.30 0.74
N VAL A 200 -17.38 4.51 0.55
CA VAL A 200 -16.61 3.83 -0.52
C VAL A 200 -16.55 2.32 -0.26
N GLY A 201 -16.39 1.89 0.99
CA GLY A 201 -16.48 0.47 1.35
C GLY A 201 -17.86 -0.14 1.06
N VAL A 202 -18.95 0.59 1.35
CA VAL A 202 -20.32 0.16 0.99
C VAL A 202 -20.50 0.09 -0.53
N LEU A 203 -19.93 1.03 -1.29
CA LEU A 203 -19.98 1.04 -2.76
C LEU A 203 -19.22 -0.15 -3.37
N MET A 204 -18.03 -0.47 -2.86
CA MET A 204 -17.28 -1.68 -3.23
C MET A 204 -18.08 -2.96 -2.93
N ALA A 205 -18.65 -3.06 -1.74
CA ALA A 205 -19.45 -4.22 -1.34
C ALA A 205 -20.73 -4.38 -2.17
N LEU A 206 -21.44 -3.28 -2.44
CA LEU A 206 -22.66 -3.28 -3.27
C LEU A 206 -22.36 -3.70 -4.72
N GLY A 207 -21.29 -3.15 -5.31
CA GLY A 207 -20.88 -3.51 -6.67
C GLY A 207 -20.43 -4.97 -6.79
N ALA A 208 -19.71 -5.50 -5.78
CA ALA A 208 -19.34 -6.91 -5.73
C ALA A 208 -20.58 -7.82 -5.62
N VAL A 209 -21.51 -7.52 -4.70
CA VAL A 209 -22.77 -8.28 -4.56
C VAL A 209 -23.57 -8.25 -5.87
N LEU A 210 -23.70 -7.08 -6.50
CA LEU A 210 -24.47 -6.93 -7.73
C LEU A 210 -23.80 -7.62 -8.93
N SER A 211 -22.47 -7.65 -8.97
CA SER A 211 -21.67 -8.42 -9.94
C SER A 211 -21.93 -9.93 -9.80
N THR A 212 -21.94 -10.45 -8.57
CA THR A 212 -22.31 -11.84 -8.30
C THR A 212 -23.77 -12.13 -8.67
N VAL A 213 -24.72 -11.22 -8.37
CA VAL A 213 -26.13 -11.40 -8.73
C VAL A 213 -26.31 -11.48 -10.26
N PHE A 214 -25.69 -10.59 -11.04
CA PHE A 214 -25.77 -10.67 -12.50
C PHE A 214 -25.09 -11.94 -13.06
N ALA A 215 -23.94 -12.35 -12.53
CA ALA A 215 -23.28 -13.59 -12.94
C ALA A 215 -24.10 -14.86 -12.59
N LEU A 216 -24.81 -14.87 -11.46
CA LEU A 216 -25.70 -15.97 -11.07
C LEU A 216 -27.00 -16.02 -11.88
N THR A 217 -27.56 -14.87 -12.25
CA THR A 217 -28.82 -14.76 -13.01
C THR A 217 -28.65 -14.80 -14.53
N ALA A 218 -27.43 -14.64 -15.05
CA ALA A 218 -27.17 -14.67 -16.49
C ALA A 218 -27.57 -16.03 -17.10
N PRO A 219 -28.35 -16.05 -18.20
CA PRO A 219 -28.90 -17.29 -18.77
C PRO A 219 -27.81 -18.21 -19.31
N ASP A 220 -26.83 -17.65 -20.01
CA ASP A 220 -25.74 -18.39 -20.70
C ASP A 220 -24.51 -18.65 -19.80
N ALA A 221 -24.56 -18.29 -18.51
CA ALA A 221 -23.42 -18.45 -17.60
C ALA A 221 -23.20 -19.91 -17.20
N THR A 222 -21.98 -20.41 -17.41
CA THR A 222 -21.57 -21.75 -16.99
C THR A 222 -21.54 -21.89 -15.47
N LEU A 223 -21.51 -23.14 -14.99
CA LEU A 223 -21.28 -23.44 -13.58
C LEU A 223 -19.93 -22.87 -13.09
N GLY A 224 -18.90 -22.86 -13.94
CA GLY A 224 -17.61 -22.23 -13.67
C GLY A 224 -17.76 -20.74 -13.38
N THR A 225 -18.37 -19.97 -14.29
CA THR A 225 -18.63 -18.52 -14.10
C THR A 225 -19.44 -18.23 -12.84
N ARG A 226 -20.48 -19.05 -12.57
CA ARG A 226 -21.33 -18.90 -11.38
C ARG A 226 -20.58 -19.15 -10.08
N LEU A 227 -19.73 -20.18 -9.99
CA LEU A 227 -18.86 -20.39 -8.83
C LEU A 227 -17.79 -19.30 -8.70
N LEU A 228 -17.15 -18.91 -9.81
CA LEU A 228 -16.06 -17.94 -9.84
C LEU A 228 -16.50 -16.56 -9.33
N SER A 229 -17.72 -16.13 -9.67
CA SER A 229 -18.29 -14.87 -9.14
C SER A 229 -18.45 -14.86 -7.61
N VAL A 230 -18.70 -16.01 -6.98
CA VAL A 230 -18.76 -16.15 -5.52
C VAL A 230 -17.35 -16.10 -4.91
N VAL A 231 -16.32 -16.61 -5.59
CA VAL A 231 -14.92 -16.46 -5.16
C VAL A 231 -14.49 -14.99 -5.15
N TRP A 232 -14.84 -14.23 -6.18
CA TRP A 232 -14.56 -12.79 -6.25
C TRP A 232 -15.36 -11.98 -5.23
N LEU A 233 -16.61 -12.38 -4.92
CA LEU A 233 -17.40 -11.78 -3.84
C LEU A 233 -16.69 -11.90 -2.49
N VAL A 234 -16.20 -13.11 -2.17
CA VAL A 234 -15.45 -13.38 -0.92
C VAL A 234 -14.17 -12.55 -0.88
N LEU A 235 -13.45 -12.42 -2.00
CA LEU A 235 -12.24 -11.57 -2.06
C LEU A 235 -12.56 -10.09 -1.78
N VAL A 236 -13.51 -9.51 -2.52
CA VAL A 236 -13.79 -8.06 -2.42
C VAL A 236 -14.44 -7.72 -1.07
N LEU A 237 -15.39 -8.51 -0.58
CA LEU A 237 -15.97 -8.30 0.76
C LEU A 237 -14.93 -8.52 1.86
N GLY A 238 -14.08 -9.54 1.74
CA GLY A 238 -13.01 -9.82 2.70
C GLY A 238 -12.00 -8.69 2.79
N LEU A 239 -11.50 -8.18 1.66
CA LEU A 239 -10.59 -7.03 1.60
C LEU A 239 -11.26 -5.75 2.12
N THR A 240 -12.51 -5.52 1.74
CA THR A 240 -13.28 -4.35 2.19
C THR A 240 -13.46 -4.38 3.71
N TRP A 241 -13.82 -5.53 4.29
CA TRP A 241 -13.96 -5.70 5.74
C TRP A 241 -12.63 -5.57 6.49
N LEU A 242 -11.57 -6.21 5.98
CA LEU A 242 -10.25 -6.26 6.58
C LEU A 242 -9.56 -4.89 6.59
N LEU A 243 -9.59 -4.19 5.45
CA LEU A 243 -8.84 -2.95 5.23
C LEU A 243 -9.72 -1.71 5.49
N VAL A 244 -10.83 -1.55 4.76
CA VAL A 244 -11.72 -0.37 4.88
C VAL A 244 -12.51 -0.42 6.18
N GLY A 245 -13.14 -1.56 6.49
CA GLY A 245 -13.86 -1.80 7.73
C GLY A 245 -12.97 -1.80 8.96
N GLY A 246 -11.72 -2.28 8.86
CA GLY A 246 -10.70 -2.11 9.90
C GLY A 246 -10.40 -0.62 10.15
N THR A 247 -10.12 0.15 9.09
CA THR A 247 -9.85 1.59 9.19
C THR A 247 -11.02 2.38 9.78
N ALA A 248 -12.25 2.07 9.39
CA ALA A 248 -13.46 2.69 9.96
C ALA A 248 -13.61 2.42 11.47
N ARG A 249 -13.18 1.23 11.92
CA ARG A 249 -13.07 0.82 13.34
C ARG A 249 -11.80 1.34 14.04
N HIS A 250 -11.11 2.31 13.45
CA HIS A 250 -9.90 2.96 13.97
C HIS A 250 -8.65 2.04 14.04
N ASP A 251 -8.67 0.86 13.40
CA ASP A 251 -7.51 -0.05 13.38
C ASP A 251 -6.35 0.55 12.57
N ARG A 252 -5.36 1.11 13.28
CA ARG A 252 -4.19 1.79 12.68
C ARG A 252 -3.41 0.85 11.73
N PRO A 253 -3.15 -0.43 12.07
CA PRO A 253 -2.73 -1.47 11.13
C PRO A 253 -3.50 -1.52 9.81
N SER A 254 -4.82 -1.74 9.83
CA SER A 254 -5.62 -1.79 8.59
C SER A 254 -5.55 -0.50 7.79
N ARG A 255 -5.47 0.68 8.44
CA ARG A 255 -5.29 1.97 7.76
C ARG A 255 -3.96 2.03 7.01
N LEU A 256 -2.87 1.59 7.62
CA LEU A 256 -1.54 1.62 7.00
C LEU A 256 -1.42 0.61 5.86
N VAL A 257 -1.97 -0.61 6.02
CA VAL A 257 -2.02 -1.61 4.94
C VAL A 257 -2.92 -1.13 3.78
N LEU A 258 -4.07 -0.51 4.07
CA LEU A 258 -4.96 0.06 3.04
C LEU A 258 -4.26 1.15 2.23
N VAL A 259 -3.59 2.10 2.90
CA VAL A 259 -2.85 3.19 2.23
C VAL A 259 -1.73 2.61 1.36
N ALA A 260 -0.95 1.66 1.88
CA ALA A 260 0.16 1.08 1.14
C ALA A 260 -0.30 0.20 -0.04
N ALA A 261 -1.31 -0.64 0.16
CA ALA A 261 -1.88 -1.50 -0.89
C ALA A 261 -2.52 -0.67 -2.02
N GLY A 262 -3.28 0.38 -1.68
CA GLY A 262 -3.87 1.27 -2.69
C GLY A 262 -2.84 2.16 -3.40
N PHE A 263 -1.72 2.52 -2.75
CA PHE A 263 -0.61 3.20 -3.40
C PHE A 263 0.11 2.27 -4.40
N VAL A 264 0.42 1.03 -4.01
CA VAL A 264 0.98 0.03 -4.96
C VAL A 264 0.00 -0.19 -6.11
N LEU A 265 -1.29 -0.35 -5.82
CA LEU A 265 -2.29 -0.59 -6.86
C LEU A 265 -2.43 0.62 -7.82
N ALA A 266 -2.31 1.86 -7.33
CA ALA A 266 -2.23 3.05 -8.17
C ALA A 266 -0.99 3.10 -9.08
N LEU A 267 0.15 2.54 -8.66
CA LEU A 267 1.31 2.34 -9.52
C LEU A 267 1.07 1.22 -10.55
N LEU A 268 0.41 0.12 -10.16
CA LEU A 268 0.05 -0.97 -11.07
C LEU A 268 -0.94 -0.53 -12.15
N PHE A 269 -1.85 0.42 -11.85
CA PHE A 269 -2.79 1.00 -12.82
C PHE A 269 -2.09 1.67 -14.01
N VAL A 270 -0.86 2.16 -13.86
CA VAL A 270 -0.09 2.77 -14.97
C VAL A 270 0.15 1.77 -16.11
N PHE A 271 0.35 0.50 -15.76
CA PHE A 271 0.64 -0.58 -16.72
C PHE A 271 -0.62 -1.12 -17.43
N THR A 272 -1.82 -0.71 -17.02
CA THR A 272 -3.09 -1.08 -17.71
C THR A 272 -3.45 -0.10 -18.83
N SER A 273 -2.45 0.61 -19.37
CA SER A 273 -2.56 1.48 -20.55
C SER A 273 -2.36 0.74 -21.88
N GLY A 274 -2.06 -0.57 -21.82
CA GLY A 274 -2.00 -1.48 -22.96
C GLY A 274 -2.47 -2.89 -22.57
N ASP A 275 -2.66 -3.74 -23.58
CA ASP A 275 -3.51 -4.94 -23.53
C ASP A 275 -3.03 -6.08 -22.60
N ALA A 276 -1.82 -5.98 -22.03
CA ALA A 276 -1.21 -7.04 -21.23
C ALA A 276 -1.75 -7.15 -19.79
N VAL A 277 -2.35 -6.09 -19.25
CA VAL A 277 -2.82 -6.02 -17.85
C VAL A 277 -4.24 -5.48 -17.81
N ALA A 278 -5.17 -6.20 -17.19
CA ALA A 278 -6.61 -5.92 -17.27
C ALA A 278 -7.00 -4.57 -16.63
N GLY A 279 -7.19 -3.53 -17.45
CA GLY A 279 -7.49 -2.16 -17.01
C GLY A 279 -8.94 -1.85 -16.67
N LEU A 280 -9.81 -2.86 -16.61
CA LEU A 280 -11.25 -2.72 -16.52
C LEU A 280 -11.85 -3.71 -15.52
N GLU A 281 -12.80 -3.24 -14.72
CA GLU A 281 -13.73 -4.06 -13.92
C GLU A 281 -15.17 -3.76 -14.36
N SER A 282 -16.12 -4.66 -14.09
CA SER A 282 -17.54 -4.41 -14.38
C SER A 282 -18.45 -5.19 -13.45
N VAL A 283 -19.59 -4.58 -13.16
CA VAL A 283 -20.71 -5.20 -12.47
C VAL A 283 -21.45 -6.19 -13.40
N ARG A 284 -21.23 -6.19 -14.71
CA ARG A 284 -21.86 -7.16 -15.64
C ARG A 284 -20.90 -8.26 -16.12
N PRO A 285 -21.37 -9.51 -16.27
CA PRO A 285 -20.61 -10.59 -16.90
C PRO A 285 -20.43 -10.34 -18.40
N GLY A 286 -19.31 -10.81 -18.98
CA GLY A 286 -18.99 -10.65 -20.40
C GLY A 286 -18.54 -9.25 -20.83
N VAL A 287 -18.29 -8.35 -19.87
CA VAL A 287 -17.81 -6.97 -20.09
C VAL A 287 -16.31 -6.85 -19.79
N ALA A 288 -15.86 -7.51 -18.73
CA ALA A 288 -14.47 -7.73 -18.39
C ALA A 288 -14.35 -9.14 -17.80
N ASP A 289 -13.35 -9.91 -18.21
CA ASP A 289 -13.12 -11.27 -17.74
C ASP A 289 -11.86 -11.35 -16.86
N PRO A 290 -11.93 -11.93 -15.65
CA PRO A 290 -13.14 -12.45 -14.99
C PRO A 290 -14.03 -11.32 -14.45
N SER A 291 -15.34 -11.46 -14.59
CA SER A 291 -16.30 -10.44 -14.16
C SER A 291 -16.29 -10.23 -12.64
N ARG A 292 -15.82 -9.06 -12.21
CA ARG A 292 -15.78 -8.61 -10.83
C ARG A 292 -15.82 -7.09 -10.76
N PHE A 293 -16.15 -6.56 -9.59
CA PHE A 293 -16.09 -5.14 -9.30
C PHE A 293 -15.60 -4.87 -7.87
N GLY A 294 -14.63 -3.97 -7.72
CA GLY A 294 -14.33 -3.29 -6.45
C GLY A 294 -12.88 -2.90 -6.25
N LEU A 295 -11.92 -3.56 -6.91
CA LEU A 295 -10.50 -3.24 -6.76
C LEU A 295 -10.16 -1.90 -7.41
N VAL A 296 -10.88 -1.51 -8.47
CA VAL A 296 -10.75 -0.17 -9.09
C VAL A 296 -11.00 0.98 -8.09
N LEU A 297 -11.81 0.76 -7.04
CA LEU A 297 -12.07 1.76 -5.99
C LEU A 297 -11.10 1.70 -4.80
N LEU A 298 -10.20 0.71 -4.73
CA LEU A 298 -9.27 0.57 -3.61
C LEU A 298 -8.27 1.75 -3.48
N PRO A 299 -7.75 2.36 -4.57
CA PRO A 299 -6.92 3.56 -4.46
C PRO A 299 -7.69 4.79 -3.94
N LEU A 300 -8.99 4.90 -4.24
CA LEU A 300 -9.87 5.92 -3.64
C LEU A 300 -10.04 5.69 -2.14
N ALA A 301 -10.29 4.45 -1.71
CA ALA A 301 -10.35 4.09 -0.29
C ALA A 301 -9.01 4.40 0.42
N ALA A 302 -7.88 4.11 -0.21
CA ALA A 302 -6.55 4.46 0.28
C ALA A 302 -6.31 5.97 0.37
N ALA A 303 -6.72 6.75 -0.64
CA ALA A 303 -6.65 8.21 -0.63
C ALA A 303 -7.41 8.81 0.57
N LEU A 304 -8.61 8.31 0.84
CA LEU A 304 -9.44 8.73 1.98
C LEU A 304 -8.86 8.25 3.34
N ALA A 305 -8.28 7.06 3.39
CA ALA A 305 -7.62 6.51 4.58
C ALA A 305 -6.30 7.24 4.94
N GLY A 306 -5.57 7.75 3.94
CA GLY A 306 -4.34 8.53 4.08
C GLY A 306 -4.54 10.02 4.42
N THR A 307 -5.78 10.43 4.68
CA THR A 307 -6.10 11.83 5.03
C THR A 307 -5.68 12.16 6.45
N PRO A 308 -5.31 13.42 6.75
CA PRO A 308 -5.06 13.85 8.12
C PRO A 308 -6.27 13.67 9.05
N ALA A 309 -7.49 13.84 8.50
CA ALA A 309 -8.76 13.64 9.20
C ALA A 309 -9.07 12.18 9.59
N VAL A 310 -8.57 11.20 8.84
CA VAL A 310 -8.64 9.77 9.19
C VAL A 310 -7.35 9.31 9.92
N ARG A 311 -6.24 10.04 9.80
CA ARG A 311 -5.00 9.81 10.56
C ARG A 311 -5.16 10.15 12.04
N ARG A 312 -5.69 11.35 12.35
CA ARG A 312 -5.93 11.81 13.72
C ARG A 312 -6.93 10.89 14.44
N ASP A 313 -6.60 10.56 15.67
CA ASP A 313 -7.28 9.59 16.51
C ASP A 313 -7.17 10.11 17.96
N PRO A 314 -8.28 10.46 18.63
CA PRO A 314 -8.23 11.24 19.89
C PRO A 314 -7.63 10.47 21.07
N ALA A 315 -7.39 9.16 20.94
CA ALA A 315 -6.71 8.32 21.92
C ALA A 315 -5.27 7.96 21.49
N ALA A 316 -4.58 8.86 20.79
CA ALA A 316 -3.27 8.57 20.17
C ALA A 316 -2.07 9.36 20.72
N GLU A 317 -2.30 10.42 21.49
CA GLU A 317 -1.30 11.45 21.78
C GLU A 317 -0.74 11.37 23.22
N GLU A 318 -0.92 10.24 23.91
CA GLU A 318 -0.15 9.85 25.11
C GLU A 318 1.15 9.13 24.73
N ASP A 319 2.20 9.31 25.54
CA ASP A 319 3.58 8.87 25.31
C ASP A 319 3.72 7.45 24.73
N LEU A 320 4.05 7.39 23.43
CA LEU A 320 4.22 6.14 22.70
C LEU A 320 5.66 5.63 22.84
N THR A 321 5.88 4.73 23.80
CA THR A 321 7.16 4.02 23.96
C THR A 321 7.60 3.33 22.66
N THR A 322 8.92 3.21 22.43
CA THR A 322 9.49 2.60 21.21
C THR A 322 8.94 1.20 20.94
N GLU A 323 8.75 0.40 21.99
CA GLU A 323 8.07 -0.90 21.96
C GLU A 323 6.61 -0.81 21.49
N ARG A 324 5.82 0.11 22.05
CA ARG A 324 4.41 0.34 21.66
C ARG A 324 4.31 0.74 20.18
N VAL A 325 5.28 1.51 19.67
CA VAL A 325 5.39 1.85 18.24
C VAL A 325 5.81 0.64 17.40
N ALA A 326 6.82 -0.14 17.81
CA ALA A 326 7.25 -1.34 17.11
C ALA A 326 6.12 -2.38 17.00
N GLY A 327 5.35 -2.58 18.08
CA GLY A 327 4.18 -3.46 18.10
C GLY A 327 3.05 -3.02 17.15
N ILE A 328 2.93 -1.73 16.81
CA ILE A 328 2.01 -1.28 15.75
C ILE A 328 2.49 -1.80 14.39
N TRP A 329 3.78 -1.69 14.08
CA TRP A 329 4.36 -2.15 12.82
C TRP A 329 4.37 -3.68 12.67
N VAL A 330 4.56 -4.43 13.76
CA VAL A 330 4.34 -5.89 13.75
C VAL A 330 2.89 -6.23 13.41
N ARG A 331 1.90 -5.51 13.96
CA ARG A 331 0.49 -5.67 13.59
C ARG A 331 0.19 -5.22 12.15
N VAL A 332 0.91 -4.25 11.60
CA VAL A 332 0.86 -3.92 10.15
C VAL A 332 1.31 -5.11 9.30
N ALA A 333 2.41 -5.77 9.67
CA ALA A 333 2.89 -6.97 8.96
C ALA A 333 1.89 -8.14 9.07
N ILE A 334 1.35 -8.43 10.26
CA ILE A 334 0.29 -9.43 10.46
C ILE A 334 -0.93 -9.13 9.57
N ARG A 335 -1.38 -7.87 9.53
CA ARG A 335 -2.52 -7.44 8.70
C ARG A 335 -2.24 -7.49 7.19
N ALA A 336 -0.98 -7.30 6.78
CA ALA A 336 -0.57 -7.52 5.39
C ALA A 336 -0.60 -9.03 5.05
N PHE A 337 -0.14 -9.90 5.95
CA PHE A 337 -0.26 -11.36 5.77
C PHE A 337 -1.71 -11.85 5.75
N ASP A 338 -2.62 -11.28 6.55
CA ASP A 338 -4.07 -11.56 6.45
C ASP A 338 -4.60 -11.31 5.03
N ALA A 339 -4.17 -10.20 4.41
CA ALA A 339 -4.55 -9.88 3.03
C ALA A 339 -3.89 -10.83 2.01
N VAL A 340 -2.61 -11.20 2.18
CA VAL A 340 -1.95 -12.21 1.32
C VAL A 340 -2.67 -13.56 1.41
N VAL A 341 -3.03 -14.03 2.61
CA VAL A 341 -3.78 -15.28 2.81
C VAL A 341 -5.12 -15.24 2.06
N LEU A 342 -5.85 -14.12 2.15
CA LEU A 342 -7.13 -13.97 1.45
C LEU A 342 -6.96 -13.96 -0.08
N LEU A 343 -6.01 -13.18 -0.61
CA LEU A 343 -5.73 -13.15 -2.05
C LEU A 343 -5.30 -14.52 -2.57
N ALA A 344 -4.36 -15.18 -1.89
CA ALA A 344 -3.81 -16.46 -2.30
C ALA A 344 -4.85 -17.59 -2.23
N ALA A 345 -5.70 -17.62 -1.19
CA ALA A 345 -6.79 -18.59 -1.08
C ALA A 345 -7.86 -18.37 -2.16
N CYS A 346 -8.28 -17.12 -2.43
CA CYS A 346 -9.21 -16.82 -3.52
C CYS A 346 -8.60 -17.10 -4.90
N SER A 347 -7.32 -16.79 -5.12
CA SER A 347 -6.62 -17.05 -6.39
C SER A 347 -6.46 -18.54 -6.67
N ALA A 348 -6.18 -19.35 -5.63
CA ALA A 348 -6.17 -20.81 -5.71
C ALA A 348 -7.58 -21.38 -5.97
N LEU A 349 -8.60 -20.91 -5.26
CA LEU A 349 -9.98 -21.37 -5.43
C LEU A 349 -10.54 -21.00 -6.82
N ALA A 350 -10.20 -19.82 -7.33
CA ALA A 350 -10.50 -19.41 -8.70
C ALA A 350 -9.84 -20.33 -9.74
N ALA A 351 -8.60 -20.78 -9.50
CA ALA A 351 -7.91 -21.73 -10.36
C ALA A 351 -8.55 -23.13 -10.32
N LEU A 352 -8.98 -23.59 -9.13
CA LEU A 352 -9.72 -24.85 -8.97
C LEU A 352 -11.06 -24.82 -9.72
N VAL A 353 -11.81 -23.71 -9.63
CA VAL A 353 -13.08 -23.55 -10.37
C VAL A 353 -12.86 -23.56 -11.88
N GLN A 354 -11.82 -22.88 -12.38
CA GLN A 354 -11.45 -22.92 -13.81
C GLN A 354 -11.01 -24.33 -14.24
N LEU A 355 -10.29 -25.08 -13.40
CA LEU A 355 -9.88 -26.46 -13.70
C LEU A 355 -11.05 -27.46 -13.75
N ILE A 356 -12.22 -27.09 -13.20
CA ILE A 356 -13.46 -27.90 -13.24
C ILE A 356 -14.29 -27.57 -14.50
N ASP A 357 -14.17 -26.37 -15.09
CA ASP A 357 -14.91 -25.99 -16.28
C ASP A 357 -14.23 -26.55 -17.55
N PRO A 358 -14.89 -27.41 -18.35
CA PRO A 358 -14.28 -28.04 -19.52
C PRO A 358 -13.85 -27.02 -20.60
N GLY A 359 -14.43 -25.81 -20.62
CA GLY A 359 -14.00 -24.75 -21.53
C GLY A 359 -12.57 -24.26 -21.27
N PHE A 360 -12.13 -24.25 -20.01
CA PHE A 360 -10.78 -23.82 -19.60
C PHE A 360 -9.73 -24.93 -19.72
N ILE A 361 -10.12 -26.20 -19.71
CA ILE A 361 -9.21 -27.31 -20.01
C ILE A 361 -8.87 -27.32 -21.50
N ALA A 362 -9.88 -27.09 -22.36
CA ALA A 362 -9.74 -27.12 -23.81
C ALA A 362 -8.83 -26.04 -24.41
N SER A 363 -8.59 -24.93 -23.70
CA SER A 363 -7.69 -23.85 -24.14
C SER A 363 -6.19 -24.15 -23.92
N GLY A 364 -5.85 -25.29 -23.31
CA GLY A 364 -4.47 -25.64 -22.94
C GLY A 364 -3.98 -24.98 -21.64
N ALA A 365 -4.80 -24.15 -20.99
CA ALA A 365 -4.46 -23.45 -19.74
C ALA A 365 -4.32 -24.36 -18.50
N GLY A 366 -4.60 -25.67 -18.61
CA GLY A 366 -4.63 -26.60 -17.48
C GLY A 366 -3.35 -26.66 -16.64
N VAL A 367 -2.16 -26.64 -17.25
CA VAL A 367 -0.89 -26.63 -16.48
C VAL A 367 -0.69 -25.31 -15.72
N PRO A 368 -0.81 -24.12 -16.35
CA PRO A 368 -0.90 -22.83 -15.65
C PRO A 368 -1.90 -22.79 -14.49
N LEU A 369 -3.10 -23.36 -14.66
CA LEU A 369 -4.13 -23.41 -13.61
C LEU A 369 -3.73 -24.33 -12.45
N VAL A 370 -3.12 -25.49 -12.71
CA VAL A 370 -2.57 -26.37 -11.66
C VAL A 370 -1.41 -25.68 -10.92
N VAL A 371 -0.52 -24.97 -11.62
CA VAL A 371 0.55 -24.17 -10.99
C VAL A 371 -0.03 -23.07 -10.11
N ARG A 372 -1.02 -22.30 -10.60
CA ARG A 372 -1.73 -21.26 -9.83
C ARG A 372 -2.41 -21.82 -8.58
N LEU A 373 -3.07 -22.97 -8.70
CA LEU A 373 -3.70 -23.69 -7.58
C LEU A 373 -2.67 -24.10 -6.51
N VAL A 374 -1.61 -24.82 -6.90
CA VAL A 374 -0.60 -25.35 -5.97
C VAL A 374 0.18 -24.23 -5.31
N LEU A 375 0.71 -23.27 -6.08
CA LEU A 375 1.50 -22.16 -5.53
C LEU A 375 0.61 -21.20 -4.72
N GLY A 376 -0.64 -20.98 -5.10
CA GLY A 376 -1.60 -20.19 -4.31
C GLY A 376 -1.85 -20.79 -2.92
N VAL A 377 -2.04 -22.12 -2.84
CA VAL A 377 -2.17 -22.83 -1.54
C VAL A 377 -0.87 -22.72 -0.73
N VAL A 378 0.30 -22.87 -1.36
CA VAL A 378 1.60 -22.74 -0.67
C VAL A 378 1.83 -21.31 -0.17
N VAL A 379 1.54 -20.27 -0.96
CA VAL A 379 1.63 -18.86 -0.54
C VAL A 379 0.68 -18.56 0.61
N ALA A 380 -0.56 -19.07 0.57
CA ALA A 380 -1.51 -18.94 1.67
C ALA A 380 -1.00 -19.62 2.96
N ALA A 381 -0.42 -20.81 2.86
CA ALA A 381 0.15 -21.53 4.00
C ALA A 381 1.36 -20.80 4.61
N ILE A 382 2.27 -20.28 3.76
CA ILE A 382 3.45 -19.52 4.17
C ILE A 382 3.05 -18.20 4.85
N ALA A 383 2.11 -17.44 4.28
CA ALA A 383 1.62 -16.21 4.87
C ALA A 383 0.86 -16.45 6.19
N TRP A 384 0.08 -17.54 6.28
CA TRP A 384 -0.58 -17.95 7.53
C TRP A 384 0.41 -18.36 8.62
N PHE A 385 1.49 -19.08 8.25
CA PHE A 385 2.57 -19.41 9.18
C PHE A 385 3.28 -18.14 9.67
N ALA A 386 3.63 -17.22 8.75
CA ALA A 386 4.29 -15.95 9.08
C ALA A 386 3.46 -15.11 10.06
N ARG A 387 2.15 -14.93 9.80
CA ARG A 387 1.26 -14.20 10.71
C ARG A 387 1.20 -14.88 12.09
N ARG A 388 1.11 -16.22 12.12
CA ARG A 388 1.02 -17.01 13.37
C ARG A 388 2.33 -17.08 14.14
N SER A 389 3.46 -16.81 13.48
CA SER A 389 4.77 -16.64 14.11
C SER A 389 4.80 -15.30 14.88
N LEU A 390 4.52 -14.19 14.18
CA LEU A 390 4.49 -12.84 14.77
C LEU A 390 3.42 -12.67 15.88
N ASP A 391 2.28 -13.34 15.75
CA ASP A 391 1.16 -13.31 16.70
C ASP A 391 1.43 -14.13 17.98
N ARG A 392 2.40 -15.05 17.94
CA ARG A 392 2.87 -15.80 19.12
C ARG A 392 3.98 -15.07 19.87
N ASP A 393 4.99 -14.64 19.13
CA ASP A 393 6.14 -13.90 19.66
C ASP A 393 6.77 -13.07 18.52
N PRO A 394 6.72 -11.73 18.59
CA PRO A 394 7.36 -10.86 17.61
C PRO A 394 8.89 -11.02 17.54
N SER A 395 9.57 -11.43 18.63
CA SER A 395 11.02 -11.45 18.73
C SER A 395 11.65 -12.64 18.02
N THR A 396 11.16 -13.87 18.25
CA THR A 396 11.54 -15.04 17.43
C THR A 396 10.85 -15.04 16.07
N GLY A 397 9.66 -14.43 15.96
CA GLY A 397 8.84 -14.42 14.75
C GLY A 397 9.32 -13.50 13.62
N HIS A 398 10.17 -12.52 13.92
CA HIS A 398 10.64 -11.50 12.96
C HIS A 398 11.32 -12.10 11.71
N VAL A 399 12.42 -12.84 11.90
CA VAL A 399 13.23 -13.41 10.81
C VAL A 399 12.42 -14.36 9.91
N PRO A 400 11.68 -15.38 10.45
CA PRO A 400 10.88 -16.25 9.59
C PRO A 400 9.75 -15.51 8.88
N ALA A 401 9.20 -14.41 9.45
CA ALA A 401 8.20 -13.60 8.76
C ALA A 401 8.80 -12.79 7.60
N VAL A 402 9.99 -12.20 7.75
CA VAL A 402 10.70 -11.52 6.63
C VAL A 402 11.03 -12.53 5.53
N GLY A 403 11.58 -13.70 5.89
CA GLY A 403 11.85 -14.77 4.92
C GLY A 403 10.59 -15.25 4.21
N ALA A 404 9.49 -15.44 4.94
CA ALA A 404 8.19 -15.82 4.39
C ALA A 404 7.61 -14.76 3.44
N ALA A 405 7.81 -13.45 3.71
CA ALA A 405 7.42 -12.40 2.78
C ALA A 405 8.21 -12.47 1.46
N CYS A 406 9.54 -12.65 1.54
CA CYS A 406 10.36 -12.83 0.33
C CYS A 406 9.94 -14.06 -0.49
N VAL A 407 9.73 -15.21 0.16
CA VAL A 407 9.31 -16.45 -0.52
C VAL A 407 7.89 -16.31 -1.10
N ALA A 408 6.95 -15.73 -0.35
CA ALA A 408 5.59 -15.49 -0.83
C ALA A 408 5.57 -14.59 -2.08
N GLY A 409 6.41 -13.54 -2.11
CA GLY A 409 6.51 -12.66 -3.27
C GLY A 409 7.13 -13.34 -4.49
N VAL A 410 8.20 -14.12 -4.32
CA VAL A 410 8.81 -14.90 -5.40
C VAL A 410 7.83 -15.95 -5.95
N LEU A 411 7.14 -16.70 -5.10
CA LEU A 411 6.14 -17.68 -5.54
C LEU A 411 4.93 -17.01 -6.21
N GLY A 412 4.48 -15.86 -5.71
CA GLY A 412 3.43 -15.07 -6.36
C GLY A 412 3.86 -14.58 -7.75
N LEU A 413 5.12 -14.16 -7.91
CA LEU A 413 5.66 -13.76 -9.22
C LEU A 413 5.74 -14.95 -10.19
N VAL A 414 6.10 -16.15 -9.70
CA VAL A 414 6.05 -17.39 -10.50
C VAL A 414 4.62 -17.71 -10.94
N VAL A 415 3.60 -17.50 -10.08
CA VAL A 415 2.18 -17.62 -10.49
C VAL A 415 1.85 -16.64 -11.61
N VAL A 416 2.17 -15.35 -11.44
CA VAL A 416 1.90 -14.30 -12.45
C VAL A 416 2.54 -14.66 -13.80
N VAL A 417 3.81 -15.08 -13.81
CA VAL A 417 4.54 -15.47 -15.03
C VAL A 417 3.96 -16.74 -15.66
N ALA A 418 3.58 -17.74 -14.85
CA ALA A 418 2.95 -18.97 -15.34
C ALA A 418 1.57 -18.72 -15.97
N THR A 419 0.79 -17.78 -15.43
CA THR A 419 -0.50 -17.39 -16.02
C THR A 419 -0.36 -16.49 -17.24
N SER A 420 0.61 -15.55 -17.26
CA SER A 420 0.76 -14.62 -18.38
C SER A 420 1.16 -15.32 -19.68
N GLY A 421 1.98 -16.39 -19.59
CA GLY A 421 2.35 -17.21 -20.75
C GLY A 421 1.19 -18.03 -21.35
N ALA A 422 0.04 -18.09 -20.67
CA ALA A 422 -1.12 -18.90 -21.05
C ALA A 422 -2.22 -18.10 -21.78
N SER A 423 -1.95 -16.86 -22.20
CA SER A 423 -2.94 -15.88 -22.72
C SER A 423 -4.07 -15.49 -21.76
N LEU A 424 -3.99 -15.88 -20.48
CA LEU A 424 -4.94 -15.50 -19.42
C LEU A 424 -4.79 -14.04 -18.94
N GLY A 425 -3.92 -13.24 -19.58
CA GLY A 425 -3.57 -11.89 -19.15
C GLY A 425 -2.80 -11.83 -17.82
N VAL A 426 -2.67 -10.63 -17.27
CA VAL A 426 -2.13 -10.39 -15.93
C VAL A 426 -3.18 -9.71 -15.06
N ASP A 427 -3.52 -10.38 -13.94
CA ASP A 427 -4.46 -9.89 -12.94
C ASP A 427 -3.76 -8.99 -11.90
N LEU A 428 -4.30 -7.80 -11.66
CA LEU A 428 -3.82 -6.87 -10.64
C LEU A 428 -3.91 -7.44 -9.22
N GLY A 429 -4.83 -8.38 -8.97
CA GLY A 429 -4.90 -9.14 -7.72
C GLY A 429 -3.66 -10.00 -7.52
N ASP A 430 -3.28 -10.79 -8.52
CA ASP A 430 -2.07 -11.63 -8.43
C ASP A 430 -0.79 -10.78 -8.37
N LEU A 431 -0.73 -9.62 -9.05
CA LEU A 431 0.35 -8.64 -8.88
C LEU A 431 0.41 -8.03 -7.46
N LEU A 432 -0.74 -7.71 -6.85
CA LEU A 432 -0.83 -7.18 -5.49
C LEU A 432 -0.42 -8.25 -4.44
N MET A 433 -0.70 -9.53 -4.72
CA MET A 433 -0.22 -10.68 -3.94
C MET A 433 1.28 -10.92 -4.12
N ALA A 434 1.81 -10.80 -5.34
CA ALA A 434 3.20 -11.11 -5.68
C ALA A 434 4.19 -10.02 -5.24
N LEU A 435 3.84 -8.75 -5.48
CA LEU A 435 4.76 -7.63 -5.29
C LEU A 435 4.31 -6.74 -4.12
N GLY A 436 3.05 -6.30 -4.12
CA GLY A 436 2.59 -5.26 -3.19
C GLY A 436 2.60 -5.68 -1.72
N LEU A 437 1.72 -6.60 -1.33
CA LEU A 437 1.52 -6.96 0.06
C LEU A 437 2.77 -7.61 0.72
N PRO A 438 3.60 -8.44 0.03
CA PRO A 438 4.84 -8.93 0.61
C PRO A 438 5.88 -7.84 0.86
N ILE A 439 6.01 -6.87 -0.05
CA ILE A 439 6.89 -5.70 0.17
C ILE A 439 6.37 -4.85 1.34
N VAL A 440 5.05 -4.69 1.49
CA VAL A 440 4.45 -4.01 2.66
C VAL A 440 4.73 -4.76 3.97
N ALA A 441 4.62 -6.09 3.98
CA ALA A 441 4.94 -6.91 5.16
C ALA A 441 6.43 -6.83 5.55
N ALA A 442 7.34 -7.01 4.58
CA ALA A 442 8.78 -6.94 4.82
C ALA A 442 9.23 -5.52 5.23
N SER A 443 8.75 -4.49 4.52
CA SER A 443 9.11 -3.10 4.86
C SER A 443 8.61 -2.68 6.24
N ALA A 444 7.41 -3.10 6.67
CA ALA A 444 6.92 -2.86 8.03
C ALA A 444 7.83 -3.47 9.12
N LEU A 445 8.52 -4.58 8.83
CA LEU A 445 9.43 -5.25 9.75
C LEU A 445 10.88 -4.73 9.71
N MET A 446 11.27 -3.93 8.70
CA MET A 446 12.68 -3.55 8.47
C MET A 446 12.92 -2.03 8.40
N VAL A 447 11.97 -1.25 7.89
CA VAL A 447 12.12 0.18 7.56
C VAL A 447 11.82 1.14 8.72
N PRO A 448 10.85 0.89 9.63
CA PRO A 448 10.60 1.80 10.76
C PRO A 448 11.79 1.86 11.74
N LYS A 449 12.18 3.08 12.12
CA LYS A 449 13.29 3.31 13.08
C LYS A 449 13.05 2.58 14.42
N ALA A 450 11.86 2.74 15.00
CA ALA A 450 11.47 2.11 16.26
C ALA A 450 11.51 0.57 16.22
N VAL A 451 11.25 -0.05 15.07
CA VAL A 451 11.33 -1.52 14.91
C VAL A 451 12.79 -1.99 14.93
N ARG A 452 13.70 -1.26 14.25
CA ARG A 452 15.13 -1.54 14.34
C ARG A 452 15.66 -1.35 15.76
N GLU A 453 15.33 -0.23 16.41
CA GLU A 453 15.80 0.06 17.78
C GLU A 453 15.28 -0.98 18.79
N HIS A 454 14.02 -1.42 18.66
CA HIS A 454 13.45 -2.46 19.51
C HIS A 454 14.15 -3.82 19.33
N PHE A 455 14.36 -4.29 18.09
CA PHE A 455 15.07 -5.56 17.86
C PHE A 455 16.59 -5.46 18.01
N GLN A 456 17.16 -4.24 18.09
CA GLN A 456 18.54 -4.02 18.52
C GLN A 456 18.71 -4.06 20.05
N THR A 457 17.67 -3.70 20.83
CA THR A 457 17.73 -3.68 22.30
C THR A 457 17.24 -4.97 22.94
N VAL A 458 16.17 -5.58 22.42
CA VAL A 458 15.69 -6.92 22.82
C VAL A 458 16.54 -8.03 22.21
N GLY A 459 17.22 -7.73 21.09
CA GLY A 459 17.87 -8.72 20.25
C GLY A 459 16.88 -9.45 19.33
N ILE A 460 17.41 -10.08 18.28
CA ILE A 460 16.64 -11.01 17.45
C ILE A 460 16.74 -12.38 18.09
N ALA A 461 15.64 -12.85 18.69
CA ALA A 461 15.61 -14.09 19.46
C ALA A 461 15.85 -15.30 18.52
N GLY A 462 17.04 -15.87 18.62
CA GLY A 462 17.58 -16.78 17.63
C GLY A 462 19.09 -16.67 17.41
N ALA A 463 19.72 -15.59 17.91
CA ALA A 463 21.15 -15.58 18.22
C ALA A 463 21.44 -16.29 19.56
N ASN A 464 20.66 -15.98 20.61
CA ASN A 464 20.81 -16.54 21.95
C ASN A 464 19.57 -17.35 22.39
N ASP A 465 19.81 -18.38 23.21
CA ASP A 465 18.91 -18.99 24.19
C ASP A 465 17.53 -19.50 23.75
N ALA A 466 17.45 -20.05 22.54
CA ALA A 466 16.43 -21.04 22.18
C ALA A 466 17.11 -22.36 21.80
N ASP A 467 17.05 -23.37 22.67
CA ASP A 467 17.60 -24.71 22.36
C ASP A 467 16.76 -25.40 21.27
N ARG A 468 17.23 -25.27 20.03
CA ARG A 468 16.65 -25.90 18.84
C ARG A 468 17.26 -27.28 18.55
N SER A 469 18.15 -27.81 19.40
CA SER A 469 18.69 -29.18 19.21
C SER A 469 17.57 -30.22 19.25
N GLN A 470 16.56 -30.00 20.09
CA GLN A 470 15.31 -30.76 20.21
C GLN A 470 14.56 -30.96 18.86
N ALA A 471 14.79 -30.12 17.85
CA ALA A 471 14.16 -30.26 16.53
C ALA A 471 14.87 -31.29 15.62
N TRP A 472 16.10 -31.69 15.96
CA TRP A 472 16.95 -32.60 15.19
C TRP A 472 17.37 -33.85 15.99
N VAL A 473 17.24 -33.80 17.32
CA VAL A 473 17.35 -34.96 18.21
C VAL A 473 16.06 -35.78 18.11
N TRP A 474 16.16 -37.08 17.82
CA TRP A 474 15.02 -37.98 17.84
C TRP A 474 14.53 -38.18 19.28
N ALA A 475 13.29 -37.81 19.55
CA ALA A 475 12.59 -38.07 20.80
C ALA A 475 11.30 -38.86 20.52
N PRO A 476 10.88 -39.78 21.41
CA PRO A 476 9.60 -40.47 21.26
C PRO A 476 8.43 -39.47 21.32
N PRO A 477 7.35 -39.69 20.57
CA PRO A 477 6.19 -38.80 20.59
C PRO A 477 5.58 -38.75 21.99
N ALA A 478 5.46 -37.54 22.56
CA ALA A 478 4.96 -37.34 23.91
C ALA A 478 3.56 -37.99 24.09
N PRO A 479 3.30 -38.67 25.23
CA PRO A 479 2.04 -39.36 25.45
C PRO A 479 0.87 -38.37 25.40
N LYS A 480 -0.18 -38.75 24.66
CA LYS A 480 -1.30 -37.88 24.29
C LYS A 480 -2.31 -37.70 25.44
N GLY A 481 -1.83 -37.22 26.58
CA GLY A 481 -2.60 -36.98 27.81
C GLY A 481 -2.08 -35.80 28.63
N ASP A 482 -0.77 -35.58 28.66
CA ASP A 482 -0.16 -34.57 29.53
C ASP A 482 -0.33 -33.15 28.99
N LYS A 483 -1.43 -32.48 29.38
CA LYS A 483 -1.40 -31.03 29.53
C LYS A 483 -0.37 -30.70 30.60
N ALA A 484 0.63 -29.89 30.27
CA ALA A 484 1.59 -29.39 31.24
C ALA A 484 0.84 -28.79 32.46
N PRO A 485 1.28 -29.07 33.71
CA PRO A 485 0.77 -28.39 34.88
C PRO A 485 0.86 -26.87 34.68
N PRO A 486 -0.12 -26.08 35.14
CA PRO A 486 -0.01 -24.62 35.08
C PRO A 486 1.25 -24.20 35.82
N ALA A 487 2.08 -23.38 35.16
CA ALA A 487 3.38 -22.99 35.70
C ALA A 487 3.20 -22.32 37.08
N THR A 488 3.69 -22.98 38.13
CA THR A 488 3.78 -22.40 39.46
C THR A 488 4.75 -21.22 39.38
N LEU A 489 4.23 -20.01 39.58
CA LEU A 489 5.05 -18.82 39.74
C LEU A 489 6.03 -19.04 40.91
N PRO A 490 7.26 -18.49 40.87
CA PRO A 490 8.17 -18.55 42.00
C PRO A 490 7.51 -18.00 43.27
N GLU A 491 7.69 -18.67 44.41
CA GLU A 491 7.16 -18.20 45.69
C GLU A 491 7.85 -16.90 46.11
N GLU A 492 7.16 -15.76 45.94
CA GLU A 492 7.56 -14.50 46.55
C GLU A 492 7.42 -14.63 48.08
N PRO A 493 8.43 -14.24 48.88
CA PRO A 493 8.43 -14.50 50.33
C PRO A 493 7.24 -13.82 51.02
N VAL A 494 6.44 -14.64 51.71
CA VAL A 494 5.15 -14.27 52.31
C VAL A 494 5.29 -13.05 53.23
N ARG A 495 4.80 -11.90 52.78
CA ARG A 495 4.49 -10.78 53.67
C ARG A 495 3.26 -11.14 54.49
N THR A 496 3.42 -11.19 55.81
CA THR A 496 2.32 -11.46 56.75
C THR A 496 1.20 -10.43 56.60
N ALA A 497 0.01 -10.87 56.18
CA ALA A 497 -1.16 -10.00 56.11
C ALA A 497 -1.68 -9.62 57.51
N PRO A 498 -2.26 -8.42 57.71
CA PRO A 498 -2.85 -8.02 58.99
C PRO A 498 -4.01 -8.93 59.41
N GLU A 499 -4.07 -9.27 60.70
CA GLU A 499 -5.01 -10.26 61.24
C GLU A 499 -6.48 -9.79 61.20
N PRO A 500 -7.43 -10.59 60.65
CA PRO A 500 -8.84 -10.26 60.64
C PRO A 500 -9.46 -10.48 62.04
N ARG A 501 -9.75 -9.39 62.75
CA ARG A 501 -10.43 -9.44 64.06
C ARG A 501 -11.75 -10.21 63.98
N ARG A 502 -11.88 -11.28 64.77
CA ARG A 502 -13.15 -12.01 64.93
C ARG A 502 -14.23 -11.10 65.56
N PRO A 503 -15.51 -11.25 65.15
CA PRO A 503 -16.65 -10.76 65.93
C PRO A 503 -16.68 -11.40 67.33
N ALA A 504 -17.19 -10.67 68.32
CA ALA A 504 -17.34 -11.17 69.69
C ALA A 504 -18.59 -12.05 69.84
N GLU A 505 -18.49 -13.09 70.67
CA GLU A 505 -19.56 -14.05 70.95
C GLU A 505 -20.57 -13.50 71.99
N PRO A 506 -21.89 -13.72 71.83
CA PRO A 506 -22.91 -13.06 72.65
C PRO A 506 -23.06 -13.69 74.05
N ARG A 507 -22.55 -13.01 75.09
CA ARG A 507 -22.83 -13.35 76.49
C ARG A 507 -24.22 -12.86 76.93
N ARG A 508 -25.06 -13.80 77.38
CA ARG A 508 -26.40 -13.54 77.93
C ARG A 508 -26.33 -13.01 79.37
N ILE A 509 -26.78 -11.77 79.60
CA ILE A 509 -27.15 -11.24 80.93
C ILE A 509 -28.54 -10.59 80.85
N THR A 510 -29.24 -10.55 81.98
CA THR A 510 -30.68 -10.27 82.12
C THR A 510 -31.03 -8.82 82.46
N SER A 511 -32.32 -8.50 82.25
CA SER A 511 -33.15 -7.60 83.07
C SER A 511 -33.38 -6.15 82.61
N THR A 512 -34.68 -5.86 82.35
CA THR A 512 -35.44 -4.65 82.73
C THR A 512 -34.91 -3.23 82.45
N GLY A 513 -35.73 -2.44 81.72
CA GLY A 513 -36.22 -1.16 82.25
C GLY A 513 -36.19 0.07 81.34
N ALA A 514 -37.35 0.76 81.22
CA ALA A 514 -37.60 2.13 80.72
C ALA A 514 -37.13 2.51 79.28
N VAL A 515 -37.88 3.19 78.39
CA VAL A 515 -38.96 4.22 78.41
C VAL A 515 -38.45 5.67 78.24
N ARG A 516 -39.09 6.38 77.29
CA ARG A 516 -38.81 7.74 76.72
C ARG A 516 -37.71 7.77 75.64
N THR A 517 -37.83 8.32 74.42
CA THR A 517 -38.64 9.40 73.74
C THR A 517 -37.96 10.76 73.63
N VAL A 518 -38.30 11.52 72.57
CA VAL A 518 -37.87 12.89 72.20
C VAL A 518 -36.53 12.95 71.42
N ALA A 519 -36.31 13.83 70.44
CA ALA A 519 -37.02 14.16 69.18
C ALA A 519 -36.44 15.46 68.55
N GLY A 520 -36.65 15.68 67.24
CA GLY A 520 -36.28 16.89 66.50
C GLY A 520 -34.91 16.80 65.78
N ALA A 521 -34.72 17.37 64.58
CA ALA A 521 -35.63 18.04 63.64
C ALA A 521 -35.11 17.80 62.19
N ALA A 522 -35.96 17.57 61.17
CA ALA A 522 -36.48 18.56 60.19
C ALA A 522 -35.40 19.42 59.48
N ALA A 523 -35.39 19.63 58.14
CA ALA A 523 -36.18 19.17 56.98
C ALA A 523 -35.26 19.20 55.72
N ALA A 524 -35.63 18.95 54.44
CA ALA A 524 -36.89 18.70 53.71
C ALA A 524 -36.63 17.64 52.59
N GLN A 525 -37.52 17.11 51.73
CA GLN A 525 -38.82 17.51 51.13
C GLN A 525 -38.71 18.56 49.99
N ARG A 526 -39.33 18.42 48.80
CA ARG A 526 -40.49 17.60 48.33
C ARG A 526 -40.29 17.02 46.90
N THR A 527 -40.65 15.75 46.61
CA THR A 527 -41.93 15.16 46.09
C THR A 527 -42.31 15.59 44.64
N SER A 528 -43.11 14.86 43.83
CA SER A 528 -44.13 13.80 44.05
C SER A 528 -44.41 13.04 42.71
N ALA A 529 -45.08 11.89 42.60
CA ALA A 529 -45.71 10.93 43.53
C ALA A 529 -45.91 9.53 42.86
N GLY A 530 -46.19 8.48 43.67
CA GLY A 530 -46.85 7.22 43.23
C GLY A 530 -48.39 7.33 43.31
N PRO A 531 -49.19 6.30 43.72
CA PRO A 531 -48.89 4.93 44.23
C PRO A 531 -49.76 3.84 43.51
N ALA A 532 -50.06 2.61 43.99
CA ALA A 532 -49.35 1.44 44.54
C ALA A 532 -50.36 0.24 44.69
N VAL A 533 -49.91 -1.00 44.41
CA VAL A 533 -50.07 -2.30 45.16
C VAL A 533 -51.19 -2.37 46.25
N PRO A 534 -52.09 -3.41 46.36
CA PRO A 534 -51.70 -4.81 46.72
C PRO A 534 -52.62 -6.04 46.41
N ALA A 535 -52.02 -7.25 46.59
CA ALA A 535 -52.57 -8.53 47.14
C ALA A 535 -53.61 -9.43 46.39
N GLN A 536 -53.61 -10.72 46.81
CA GLN A 536 -54.48 -11.87 46.43
C GLN A 536 -55.61 -12.09 47.49
N PRO A 537 -56.47 -13.17 47.52
CA PRO A 537 -56.60 -14.38 46.67
C PRO A 537 -58.06 -14.85 46.34
N VAL A 538 -58.22 -16.13 45.96
CA VAL A 538 -59.42 -17.04 46.01
C VAL A 538 -59.98 -17.56 44.66
N ALA A 539 -60.34 -18.86 44.69
CA ALA A 539 -60.84 -19.84 43.71
C ALA A 539 -61.81 -19.40 42.58
N GLY A 540 -61.99 -20.19 41.50
CA GLY A 540 -61.35 -21.48 41.13
C GLY A 540 -62.20 -22.32 40.13
N ALA A 541 -61.77 -23.58 39.90
CA ALA A 541 -62.39 -24.61 39.02
C ALA A 541 -62.39 -24.33 37.49
N ALA A 542 -62.24 -25.32 36.59
CA ALA A 542 -61.76 -26.71 36.73
C ALA A 542 -61.32 -27.29 35.36
N ALA A 543 -60.46 -28.32 35.41
CA ALA A 543 -60.15 -29.35 34.39
C ALA A 543 -59.63 -28.91 32.98
N GLY A 544 -58.62 -29.58 32.41
CA GLY A 544 -57.75 -30.58 33.02
C GLY A 544 -56.85 -31.35 32.03
N ASN A 545 -55.61 -31.58 32.46
CA ASN A 545 -54.68 -32.68 32.12
C ASN A 545 -54.28 -32.95 30.65
N GLY A 546 -52.99 -33.17 30.33
CA GLY A 546 -51.81 -33.08 31.20
C GLY A 546 -50.52 -33.67 30.60
N SER A 547 -49.40 -33.23 31.18
CA SER A 547 -48.01 -33.77 31.17
C SER A 547 -47.56 -34.71 30.03
N ALA A 548 -46.56 -34.42 29.19
CA ALA A 548 -45.25 -33.77 29.40
C ALA A 548 -44.23 -34.55 30.26
N ALA A 549 -43.04 -34.81 29.69
CA ALA A 549 -41.75 -34.88 30.37
C ALA A 549 -40.59 -34.83 29.36
N ALA A 550 -39.55 -34.06 29.66
CA ALA A 550 -38.18 -34.30 29.20
C ALA A 550 -37.34 -34.64 30.44
N PRO A 551 -36.17 -35.30 30.29
CA PRO A 551 -34.95 -34.55 30.57
C PRO A 551 -33.75 -34.91 29.65
N SER A 552 -32.65 -34.21 29.87
CA SER A 552 -31.37 -34.33 29.14
C SER A 552 -30.54 -35.59 29.51
N GLY A 553 -29.60 -35.97 28.64
CA GLY A 553 -28.57 -37.00 28.88
C GLY A 553 -27.44 -36.92 27.85
N GLU A 554 -26.28 -37.51 28.13
CA GLU A 554 -25.02 -37.34 27.38
C GLU A 554 -24.61 -38.54 26.49
N VAL A 555 -23.54 -38.34 25.71
CA VAL A 555 -22.90 -39.17 24.65
C VAL A 555 -22.10 -40.33 25.29
N PRO A 556 -22.03 -41.61 24.77
CA PRO A 556 -21.21 -41.94 23.56
C PRO A 556 -21.44 -43.26 22.72
N VAL A 557 -21.02 -43.19 21.44
CA VAL A 557 -20.16 -44.13 20.63
C VAL A 557 -20.42 -45.67 20.50
N SER A 558 -20.32 -46.17 19.24
CA SER A 558 -20.05 -47.58 18.78
C SER A 558 -21.15 -48.67 18.97
N GLU A 559 -21.25 -49.77 18.19
CA GLU A 559 -20.79 -50.12 16.82
C GLU A 559 -21.50 -51.42 16.29
N MET A 560 -21.22 -51.81 15.03
CA MET A 560 -21.39 -53.15 14.40
C MET A 560 -22.78 -53.73 14.01
N ARG A 561 -22.88 -54.09 12.70
CA ARG A 561 -23.45 -55.34 12.10
C ARG A 561 -24.98 -55.60 12.21
N THR A 562 -25.64 -56.35 11.32
CA THR A 562 -25.29 -57.17 10.11
C THR A 562 -26.49 -57.10 9.10
N VAL A 563 -26.36 -57.26 7.77
CA VAL A 563 -26.48 -58.50 6.94
C VAL A 563 -27.80 -59.28 7.17
N GLU A 564 -28.47 -59.91 6.19
CA GLU A 564 -28.17 -60.16 4.75
C GLU A 564 -28.77 -59.01 3.86
N GLU A 565 -29.40 -59.11 2.67
CA GLU A 565 -29.80 -60.19 1.75
C GLU A 565 -29.80 -59.69 0.26
N LEU A 566 -29.96 -60.59 -0.71
CA LEU A 566 -30.21 -60.34 -2.15
C LEU A 566 -31.37 -61.26 -2.61
N PRO A 567 -31.88 -61.19 -3.85
CA PRO A 567 -31.31 -62.10 -4.86
C PRO A 567 -31.29 -61.56 -6.30
N ALA A 568 -30.46 -62.18 -7.15
CA ALA A 568 -30.43 -61.95 -8.59
C ALA A 568 -30.14 -63.27 -9.36
N ALA A 569 -30.88 -63.52 -10.45
CA ALA A 569 -30.61 -64.53 -11.49
C ALA A 569 -31.51 -64.28 -12.71
N GLY A 570 -31.14 -64.57 -13.97
CA GLY A 570 -29.83 -64.98 -14.49
C GLY A 570 -29.91 -65.72 -15.85
N ALA A 571 -29.05 -65.34 -16.82
CA ALA A 571 -28.82 -65.98 -18.15
C ALA A 571 -30.01 -66.03 -19.15
N GLY A 572 -29.82 -66.17 -20.48
CA GLY A 572 -28.61 -66.14 -21.33
C GLY A 572 -28.87 -66.61 -22.79
N VAL A 573 -27.88 -66.49 -23.70
CA VAL A 573 -27.85 -66.96 -25.13
C VAL A 573 -28.76 -66.16 -26.10
N GLY A 574 -28.46 -65.90 -27.40
CA GLY A 574 -27.24 -66.06 -28.23
C GLY A 574 -27.50 -65.81 -29.76
N GLU A 575 -26.43 -65.53 -30.55
CA GLU A 575 -26.37 -65.42 -32.06
C GLU A 575 -27.21 -64.29 -32.76
N THR A 576 -26.93 -63.78 -33.98
CA THR A 576 -25.92 -64.05 -35.07
C THR A 576 -25.65 -62.80 -35.96
N ALA A 577 -24.45 -62.68 -36.58
CA ALA A 577 -24.04 -62.03 -37.87
C ALA A 577 -24.56 -60.61 -38.32
N THR A 578 -23.98 -59.81 -39.24
CA THR A 578 -23.03 -60.03 -40.37
C THR A 578 -22.31 -58.72 -40.83
N LEU A 579 -21.17 -58.81 -41.55
CA LEU A 579 -20.39 -57.78 -42.30
C LEU A 579 -19.50 -58.47 -43.38
N PRO A 580 -18.70 -57.80 -44.25
CA PRO A 580 -18.87 -56.65 -45.18
C PRO A 580 -18.75 -57.14 -46.67
N PRO A 581 -18.24 -56.42 -47.73
CA PRO A 581 -16.77 -56.17 -47.94
C PRO A 581 -16.28 -54.99 -48.90
N VAL A 582 -14.98 -54.62 -48.79
CA VAL A 582 -13.93 -54.24 -49.84
C VAL A 582 -14.21 -53.13 -50.91
N ARG A 583 -13.42 -52.04 -51.16
CA ARG A 583 -11.96 -51.74 -51.53
C ARG A 583 -11.59 -51.94 -53.05
N PRO A 584 -10.53 -51.32 -53.67
CA PRO A 584 -9.48 -50.35 -53.23
C PRO A 584 -9.09 -49.17 -54.23
N GLU A 585 -7.93 -48.52 -53.93
CA GLU A 585 -7.00 -47.49 -54.55
C GLU A 585 -6.60 -47.54 -56.08
N PRO A 586 -5.60 -46.77 -56.69
CA PRO A 586 -4.44 -45.93 -56.17
C PRO A 586 -3.99 -44.61 -56.96
N VAL A 587 -2.81 -44.04 -56.59
CA VAL A 587 -1.78 -43.23 -57.37
C VAL A 587 -1.72 -41.66 -57.25
N GLN A 588 -0.51 -41.10 -57.51
CA GLN A 588 0.05 -39.76 -57.21
C GLN A 588 0.24 -38.82 -58.46
N PRO A 589 1.26 -37.92 -58.61
CA PRO A 589 1.16 -36.46 -58.41
C PRO A 589 1.62 -35.59 -59.62
N ALA A 590 1.56 -34.23 -59.54
CA ALA A 590 2.56 -33.28 -60.10
C ALA A 590 2.16 -31.77 -60.05
N ALA A 591 3.17 -30.92 -60.28
CA ALA A 591 3.28 -29.47 -60.11
C ALA A 591 2.55 -28.51 -61.09
N ALA A 592 2.76 -27.21 -60.81
CA ALA A 592 2.79 -26.04 -61.73
C ALA A 592 1.57 -25.08 -61.83
N HIS A 593 1.85 -23.81 -61.50
CA HIS A 593 1.19 -22.58 -61.99
C HIS A 593 1.64 -22.30 -63.45
N PRO A 594 1.09 -21.33 -64.25
CA PRO A 594 0.31 -20.14 -63.86
C PRO A 594 -0.87 -19.75 -64.80
N GLY A 595 -1.48 -18.58 -64.58
CA GLY A 595 -2.34 -17.88 -65.56
C GLY A 595 -3.42 -17.01 -64.92
N ALA A 596 -3.68 -15.82 -65.47
CA ALA A 596 -4.69 -14.89 -64.96
C ALA A 596 -5.54 -14.30 -66.11
N HIS A 597 -6.86 -14.11 -65.88
CA HIS A 597 -7.79 -13.12 -66.46
C HIS A 597 -9.17 -13.38 -65.79
N VAL A 598 -9.80 -12.51 -64.99
CA VAL A 598 -10.35 -11.14 -65.21
C VAL A 598 -11.78 -11.14 -65.79
N GLN A 599 -12.62 -10.22 -65.26
CA GLN A 599 -14.01 -9.86 -65.63
C GLN A 599 -15.13 -10.67 -64.91
N ARG A 600 -16.06 -10.18 -64.06
CA ARG A 600 -16.65 -8.87 -63.62
C ARG A 600 -18.11 -8.68 -64.07
N VAL A 601 -19.07 -8.76 -63.13
CA VAL A 601 -20.38 -8.06 -63.15
C VAL A 601 -20.78 -7.57 -61.74
N ALA A 602 -21.56 -6.49 -61.68
CA ALA A 602 -22.05 -5.71 -60.52
C ALA A 602 -23.04 -6.49 -59.59
N SER A 603 -23.49 -6.04 -58.40
CA SER A 603 -23.91 -4.69 -57.93
C SER A 603 -23.67 -4.55 -56.40
N GLY A 604 -23.60 -3.37 -55.74
CA GLY A 604 -24.53 -2.23 -55.70
C GLY A 604 -25.57 -2.44 -54.56
N ARG A 605 -25.88 -1.50 -53.66
CA ARG A 605 -25.61 -0.04 -53.59
C ARG A 605 -25.69 0.47 -52.13
N GLN A 606 -25.11 1.64 -51.83
CA GLN A 606 -25.10 2.28 -50.50
C GLN A 606 -25.72 3.69 -50.55
N THR A 607 -26.34 4.15 -49.46
CA THR A 607 -26.80 5.54 -49.25
C THR A 607 -26.77 5.93 -47.76
N ALA A 608 -26.56 7.17 -47.31
CA ALA A 608 -25.72 8.33 -47.72
C ALA A 608 -26.24 9.60 -47.01
N ARG A 609 -25.43 10.69 -47.03
CA ARG A 609 -25.69 12.11 -46.66
C ARG A 609 -25.22 12.54 -45.25
N LEU A 610 -24.72 13.78 -45.05
CA LEU A 610 -24.18 14.80 -45.98
C LEU A 610 -23.29 15.80 -45.18
N ARG A 611 -22.43 16.56 -45.87
CA ARG A 611 -21.63 17.67 -45.30
C ARG A 611 -21.58 18.85 -46.30
N PRO A 612 -21.75 20.11 -45.86
CA PRO A 612 -21.50 21.29 -46.69
C PRO A 612 -20.03 21.76 -46.62
N THR A 613 -19.55 22.50 -47.62
CA THR A 613 -18.13 22.86 -47.79
C THR A 613 -17.90 24.27 -48.32
N THR A 614 -17.02 25.04 -47.68
CA THR A 614 -16.28 26.18 -48.24
C THR A 614 -15.04 26.42 -47.35
N GLY A 615 -13.84 26.74 -47.82
CA GLY A 615 -13.31 26.71 -49.19
C GLY A 615 -12.34 27.84 -49.51
N GLN A 616 -11.01 27.61 -49.46
CA GLN A 616 -10.00 28.46 -50.13
C GLN A 616 -8.66 27.71 -50.30
N GLN A 617 -7.79 28.19 -51.22
CA GLN A 617 -6.60 27.50 -51.73
C GLN A 617 -5.41 28.48 -51.91
N ALA A 618 -4.17 28.00 -51.71
CA ALA A 618 -2.94 28.39 -52.44
C ALA A 618 -1.68 27.70 -51.82
N ALA A 619 -0.54 27.48 -52.49
CA ALA A 619 -0.26 27.19 -53.92
C ALA A 619 1.24 26.79 -54.11
N GLN A 620 1.52 25.76 -54.93
CA GLN A 620 2.79 25.51 -55.67
C GLN A 620 4.09 25.24 -54.85
N PRO A 621 5.22 24.81 -55.48
CA PRO A 621 5.40 23.79 -56.54
C PRO A 621 6.42 22.68 -56.13
N ALA A 622 6.92 21.87 -57.06
CA ALA A 622 7.71 20.64 -56.80
C ALA A 622 9.16 20.65 -57.31
N ALA A 623 10.01 19.81 -56.71
CA ALA A 623 11.29 19.28 -57.22
C ALA A 623 11.57 17.88 -56.62
N GLN A 624 12.65 17.20 -57.04
CA GLN A 624 12.83 15.73 -56.88
C GLN A 624 14.10 15.32 -56.09
N GLN A 625 14.32 13.99 -55.97
CA GLN A 625 15.53 13.27 -55.55
C GLN A 625 15.83 13.22 -54.03
N GLU A 626 16.40 12.14 -53.45
CA GLU A 626 16.69 10.78 -53.92
C GLU A 626 16.52 9.80 -52.72
N GLN A 627 16.30 8.50 -52.95
CA GLN A 627 16.03 7.51 -51.89
C GLN A 627 17.14 6.44 -51.79
N VAL A 628 17.90 6.41 -50.69
CA VAL A 628 18.92 5.38 -50.41
C VAL A 628 18.77 4.84 -48.97
N THR A 629 18.69 3.52 -48.83
CA THR A 629 18.49 2.82 -47.55
C THR A 629 19.80 2.14 -47.12
N ARG A 630 20.10 2.07 -45.82
CA ARG A 630 21.18 1.21 -45.27
C ARG A 630 20.77 0.57 -43.93
N PRO A 631 20.98 -0.75 -43.75
CA PRO A 631 20.74 -1.44 -42.48
C PRO A 631 21.93 -1.32 -41.52
N VAL A 632 21.69 -1.59 -40.23
CA VAL A 632 22.70 -1.68 -39.17
C VAL A 632 23.02 -3.15 -38.89
N VAL A 633 24.29 -3.47 -38.65
CA VAL A 633 24.78 -4.79 -38.21
C VAL A 633 25.57 -4.63 -36.92
N VAL A 634 25.38 -5.55 -35.98
CA VAL A 634 26.05 -5.56 -34.67
C VAL A 634 27.41 -6.26 -34.79
N GLY A 635 28.46 -5.67 -34.21
CA GLY A 635 29.80 -6.27 -34.13
C GLY A 635 30.24 -6.44 -32.67
N GLN A 636 30.82 -7.61 -32.35
CA GLN A 636 31.52 -7.83 -31.08
C GLN A 636 32.92 -7.20 -31.12
N VAL A 637 33.49 -6.92 -29.94
CA VAL A 637 34.88 -6.47 -29.79
C VAL A 637 35.69 -7.57 -29.10
N GLN A 638 36.76 -8.02 -29.75
CA GLN A 638 37.74 -8.98 -29.24
C GLN A 638 39.11 -8.28 -29.18
N GLN A 639 39.92 -8.60 -28.17
CA GLN A 639 41.16 -7.89 -27.85
C GLN A 639 42.42 -8.72 -28.18
N PRO A 640 43.47 -8.09 -28.71
CA PRO A 640 44.85 -8.51 -28.47
C PRO A 640 45.83 -7.35 -28.15
N ALA A 641 47.03 -7.69 -27.65
CA ALA A 641 48.20 -6.80 -27.50
C ALA A 641 49.22 -7.05 -28.65
N ALA A 642 50.41 -6.44 -28.80
CA ALA A 642 51.21 -5.43 -28.07
C ALA A 642 51.99 -4.57 -29.14
N GLU A 643 53.18 -3.95 -29.03
CA GLU A 643 54.24 -3.78 -27.99
C GLU A 643 55.19 -2.62 -28.39
N ALA A 644 55.90 -1.98 -27.43
CA ALA A 644 57.13 -1.12 -27.56
C ALA A 644 57.07 0.13 -28.49
N ALA A 645 57.86 1.21 -28.36
CA ALA A 645 58.69 1.87 -27.32
C ALA A 645 58.75 3.40 -27.73
N GLN A 646 59.33 4.42 -27.07
CA GLN A 646 60.53 4.57 -26.22
C GLN A 646 60.37 5.83 -25.30
N ALA A 647 61.39 6.22 -24.52
CA ALA A 647 61.31 7.24 -23.46
C ALA A 647 61.48 8.73 -23.90
N GLY A 648 61.01 9.69 -23.08
CA GLY A 648 61.32 11.12 -23.26
C GLY A 648 60.61 12.13 -22.33
N ASN A 649 61.18 12.38 -21.14
CA ASN A 649 61.09 13.61 -20.32
C ASN A 649 59.73 14.30 -20.01
N THR A 650 59.32 14.15 -18.75
CA THR A 650 58.78 15.18 -17.83
C THR A 650 58.06 16.42 -18.38
N ALA A 651 56.74 16.47 -18.17
CA ALA A 651 56.00 17.72 -17.99
C ALA A 651 55.16 17.63 -16.71
N VAL A 652 55.54 18.37 -15.65
CA VAL A 652 54.78 18.44 -14.39
C VAL A 652 53.67 19.47 -14.54
N LEU A 653 52.41 19.03 -14.50
CA LEU A 653 51.26 19.91 -14.34
C LEU A 653 50.94 20.07 -12.84
N PRO A 654 50.65 21.29 -12.34
CA PRO A 654 50.16 21.46 -10.97
C PRO A 654 48.77 20.83 -10.81
N PRO A 655 48.38 20.41 -9.59
CA PRO A 655 47.10 19.74 -9.35
C PRO A 655 45.92 20.68 -9.63
N VAL A 656 44.92 20.18 -10.36
CA VAL A 656 43.64 20.87 -10.54
C VAL A 656 42.90 20.87 -9.20
N GLY A 657 42.86 22.02 -8.53
CA GLY A 657 42.15 22.19 -7.27
C GLY A 657 40.65 21.95 -7.42
N GLY A 658 40.09 21.06 -6.59
CA GLY A 658 38.66 20.73 -6.63
C GLY A 658 38.24 19.67 -5.62
N SER A 659 39.10 18.69 -5.31
CA SER A 659 38.87 17.76 -4.21
C SER A 659 39.25 18.37 -2.86
N ARG A 660 38.32 18.38 -1.90
CA ARG A 660 38.58 18.67 -0.48
C ARG A 660 39.52 17.69 0.23
N TRP A 661 39.83 16.58 -0.45
CA TRP A 661 40.71 15.51 0.01
C TRP A 661 42.13 15.70 -0.50
N THR A 662 43.12 15.38 0.34
CA THR A 662 44.54 15.46 0.00
C THR A 662 45.23 14.11 0.21
N ALA A 663 46.37 13.91 -0.44
CA ALA A 663 47.17 12.70 -0.27
C ALA A 663 47.64 12.48 1.19
N ALA A 664 47.82 13.55 1.97
CA ALA A 664 48.15 13.45 3.39
C ALA A 664 46.99 12.82 4.20
N VAL A 665 45.76 13.32 4.03
CA VAL A 665 44.57 12.77 4.70
C VAL A 665 44.29 11.32 4.24
N ALA A 666 44.56 11.01 2.97
CA ALA A 666 44.42 9.64 2.46
C ALA A 666 45.42 8.65 3.08
N LEU A 667 46.62 9.09 3.46
CA LEU A 667 47.68 8.27 4.08
C LEU A 667 47.66 8.25 5.61
N ASP A 668 47.02 9.24 6.26
CA ASP A 668 47.00 9.38 7.71
C ASP A 668 46.30 8.20 8.41
N PRO A 669 46.98 7.44 9.30
CA PRO A 669 46.38 6.36 10.07
C PRO A 669 45.23 6.79 10.99
N ALA A 670 45.13 8.09 11.33
CA ALA A 670 44.05 8.63 12.17
C ALA A 670 42.77 8.98 11.38
N THR A 671 42.79 8.95 10.04
CA THR A 671 41.61 9.29 9.22
C THR A 671 40.45 8.30 9.47
N PRO A 672 39.23 8.79 9.76
CA PRO A 672 38.09 7.92 10.02
C PRO A 672 37.78 6.95 8.87
N LEU A 673 37.40 5.71 9.20
CA LEU A 673 37.12 4.65 8.22
C LEU A 673 36.03 5.03 7.21
N ALA A 674 35.04 5.82 7.65
CA ALA A 674 33.98 6.35 6.80
C ALA A 674 34.50 7.38 5.77
N ASP A 675 35.51 8.17 6.14
CA ASP A 675 36.14 9.15 5.25
C ASP A 675 37.10 8.47 4.27
N LEU A 676 37.83 7.41 4.66
CA LEU A 676 38.60 6.58 3.72
C LEU A 676 37.72 5.99 2.61
N ALA A 677 36.55 5.44 2.98
CA ALA A 677 35.57 4.95 2.01
C ALA A 677 34.99 6.06 1.11
N ARG A 678 34.98 7.30 1.59
CA ARG A 678 34.46 8.48 0.88
C ARG A 678 35.50 9.13 -0.04
N ILE A 679 36.78 9.15 0.37
CA ILE A 679 37.94 9.56 -0.46
C ILE A 679 38.01 8.70 -1.73
N VAL A 680 37.85 7.38 -1.59
CA VAL A 680 37.86 6.43 -2.72
C VAL A 680 36.77 6.69 -3.77
N GLN A 681 35.66 7.34 -3.37
CA GLN A 681 34.55 7.71 -4.24
C GLN A 681 34.70 9.15 -4.80
N GLU A 682 34.95 10.14 -3.93
CA GLU A 682 35.02 11.56 -4.29
C GLU A 682 36.36 11.98 -4.92
N ALA A 683 37.44 11.21 -4.72
CA ALA A 683 38.77 11.48 -5.25
C ALA A 683 39.46 10.19 -5.79
N PRO A 684 39.09 9.71 -6.99
CA PRO A 684 39.65 8.48 -7.58
C PRO A 684 41.18 8.46 -7.67
N HIS A 685 41.81 9.62 -7.82
CA HIS A 685 43.27 9.78 -7.88
C HIS A 685 43.99 9.57 -6.53
N LEU A 686 43.25 9.41 -5.43
CA LEU A 686 43.79 9.11 -4.08
C LEU A 686 43.64 7.62 -3.68
N ARG A 687 43.18 6.76 -4.59
CA ARG A 687 42.98 5.33 -4.32
C ARG A 687 44.27 4.58 -3.96
N PRO A 688 45.43 4.81 -4.62
CA PRO A 688 46.69 4.17 -4.20
C PRO A 688 47.11 4.56 -2.78
N GLN A 689 46.84 5.81 -2.37
CA GLN A 689 47.13 6.32 -1.04
C GLN A 689 46.23 5.67 0.03
N VAL A 690 44.93 5.51 -0.24
CA VAL A 690 44.03 4.78 0.67
C VAL A 690 44.37 3.28 0.74
N ALA A 691 44.84 2.66 -0.36
CA ALA A 691 45.34 1.28 -0.32
C ALA A 691 46.59 1.11 0.57
N ALA A 692 47.49 2.10 0.55
CA ALA A 692 48.70 2.13 1.37
C ALA A 692 48.44 2.47 2.86
N ASN A 693 47.33 3.14 3.19
CA ASN A 693 47.01 3.55 4.56
C ASN A 693 46.79 2.33 5.49
N PRO A 694 47.54 2.19 6.60
CA PRO A 694 47.49 1.00 7.46
C PRO A 694 46.14 0.79 8.15
N SER A 695 45.34 1.85 8.33
CA SER A 695 44.02 1.81 8.97
C SER A 695 42.88 1.40 8.03
N THR A 696 43.14 1.31 6.71
CA THR A 696 42.12 0.88 5.73
C THR A 696 41.68 -0.57 5.99
N TYR A 697 40.36 -0.76 6.11
CA TYR A 697 39.73 -2.03 6.50
C TYR A 697 39.62 -3.04 5.34
N PRO A 698 39.59 -4.37 5.62
CA PRO A 698 39.74 -5.41 4.59
C PRO A 698 38.80 -5.28 3.39
N ALA A 699 37.49 -5.13 3.61
CA ALA A 699 36.51 -5.06 2.53
C ALA A 699 36.71 -3.86 1.58
N LEU A 700 37.38 -2.79 2.01
CA LEU A 700 37.76 -1.68 1.11
C LEU A 700 39.04 -1.98 0.33
N LEU A 701 39.96 -2.78 0.88
CA LEU A 701 41.14 -3.30 0.16
C LEU A 701 40.73 -4.36 -0.89
N ASP A 702 39.78 -5.23 -0.55
CA ASP A 702 39.22 -6.21 -1.49
C ASP A 702 38.51 -5.52 -2.67
N TRP A 703 37.71 -4.48 -2.38
CA TRP A 703 37.09 -3.63 -3.41
C TRP A 703 38.15 -2.90 -4.26
N LEU A 704 39.19 -2.35 -3.62
CA LEU A 704 40.28 -1.65 -4.33
C LEU A 704 41.07 -2.59 -5.25
N GLY A 705 41.32 -3.84 -4.84
CA GLY A 705 41.95 -4.86 -5.70
C GLY A 705 41.05 -5.35 -6.84
N ALA A 706 39.73 -5.27 -6.68
CA ALA A 706 38.77 -5.62 -7.73
C ALA A 706 38.68 -4.56 -8.87
N LEU A 707 39.33 -3.40 -8.73
CA LEU A 707 39.35 -2.36 -9.77
C LEU A 707 40.40 -2.60 -10.88
N GLY A 708 41.44 -3.40 -10.64
CA GLY A 708 42.53 -3.63 -11.60
C GLY A 708 43.36 -2.39 -11.94
N ASP A 709 43.45 -1.43 -11.02
CA ASP A 709 44.30 -0.24 -11.17
C ASP A 709 45.76 -0.60 -10.81
N PRO A 710 46.73 -0.45 -11.73
CA PRO A 710 48.09 -0.91 -11.51
C PRO A 710 48.85 -0.15 -10.40
N GLN A 711 48.42 1.07 -10.04
CA GLN A 711 48.98 1.82 -8.92
C GLN A 711 48.40 1.35 -7.58
N VAL A 712 47.10 1.04 -7.56
CA VAL A 712 46.44 0.41 -6.40
C VAL A 712 47.01 -0.98 -6.15
N ASP A 713 47.16 -1.80 -7.19
CA ASP A 713 47.78 -3.12 -7.10
C ASP A 713 49.25 -3.07 -6.66
N ALA A 714 49.97 -1.99 -6.94
CA ALA A 714 51.31 -1.78 -6.42
C ALA A 714 51.30 -1.48 -4.91
N ALA A 715 50.40 -0.60 -4.45
CA ALA A 715 50.23 -0.30 -3.03
C ALA A 715 49.77 -1.53 -2.23
N LEU A 716 48.82 -2.31 -2.75
CA LEU A 716 48.36 -3.56 -2.14
C LEU A 716 49.46 -4.63 -2.08
N ARG A 717 50.36 -4.69 -3.09
CA ARG A 717 51.55 -5.56 -3.05
C ARG A 717 52.59 -5.12 -2.02
N SER A 718 52.79 -3.82 -1.82
CA SER A 718 53.73 -3.31 -0.79
C SER A 718 53.25 -3.49 0.66
N ARG A 719 52.05 -4.07 0.86
CA ARG A 719 51.42 -4.32 2.17
C ARG A 719 51.37 -5.82 2.53
N ARG A 720 51.94 -6.69 1.69
CA ARG A 720 52.07 -8.14 1.90
C ARG A 720 53.54 -8.53 2.10
#